data_AF-A0A8H2XPC2-F1
#
_entry.id   AF-A0A8H2XPC2-F1
#
_cell.length_a   1.000
_cell.length_b   1.000
_cell.length_c   1.000
_cell.angle_alpha   90.00
_cell.angle_beta   90.00
_cell.angle_gamma   90.00
#
_symmetry.space_group_name_H-M   'P 1'
#
loop_
_entity.id
_entity.type
_entity.pdbx_description
1 polymer ?
#
loop_
_entity_poly.entity_id
_entity_poly.type
_entity_poly.pdbx_seq_one_letter_code
_entity_poly.pdbx_strand_id
1 'polypeptide(L)'
;MVIKNLDSYISERKHDQTLPLSTLAESRLGIDAFHYLSNLLDNPSTREPYLAATGGIPLSLPSRIEQDLRALEKLHIKPVFVFPGLPPSKRINKNTPQQNAAKQMEALAARREAWSCYESGRNDQATKLFESRSNVDQWDLWRPVLRIFRHRNVEFIIAPYSSLAQLVYLQRHPKSYVHALYGPSELLLYPGVEKVILSLDLSAQSNFTFVTKSKMLADLQLNEEQFLDLGLLCGSEYSPTLPPHANETSIKPFVDFLRYYKSGFVCITSAFLDNPLMKQTNYAETFARARCMVKFALVLSSEGSVVPLPIALSTGPTGSTTAADIPSDLHDIFTNRLPDEVFYYLSRGLFTPQALVWLTSGQVIENPPLDNGETNEYRRFVKDVITEGATGPRATALALITSVLHSSWQKTRVTTHFWYDNNPKNFISPNGAQTTSLVERVVNWNVPSSIVEDELRRQSSSTIDFALCLGATVTDKLASRTRTKPNPNHPLEKKDEVVANVIWRFLELRGFLLHAVCLLKFQDSMYLFLEMVRAGVIHGNLWSGRAYSGGPSFGEDEEKKSMLLIMRVLSIVPLSCLPQPWSGPLSRELLVFNSFLRSLSKALRTLVETVALLYDEVVQEVNTGYGILAKVYLDALVAINGGPVKSRDDEGVQDAKDGAMELVEETFTGVKYPRSEVERGFRFWDAALATIRNLSQDASGSAGPTVSPDLVESFEKAQAWLAPMRP
;
A
#
# COMPACT_ATOMS: atom_id res chain seq x y z
N MET A 1 -0.45 13.29 11.46
CA MET A 1 -0.33 13.15 12.93
C MET A 1 0.18 14.48 13.46
N VAL A 2 -0.63 15.23 14.22
CA VAL A 2 -0.25 16.52 14.83
C VAL A 2 -1.07 16.71 16.09
N ILE A 3 -0.50 17.40 17.08
CA ILE A 3 -1.25 17.84 18.26
C ILE A 3 -2.11 19.02 17.84
N LYS A 4 -3.43 18.90 17.99
CA LYS A 4 -4.39 19.92 17.54
C LYS A 4 -4.07 21.27 18.20
N ASN A 5 -4.03 22.34 17.39
CA ASN A 5 -3.76 23.73 17.78
C ASN A 5 -2.33 24.00 18.31
N LEU A 6 -1.44 23.00 18.40
CA LEU A 6 -0.07 23.21 18.89
C LEU A 6 0.77 24.01 17.88
N ASP A 7 0.65 23.72 16.59
CA ASP A 7 1.41 24.40 15.55
C ASP A 7 1.04 25.89 15.47
N SER A 8 -0.25 26.22 15.67
CA SER A 8 -0.73 27.60 15.80
C SER A 8 -0.07 28.30 16.99
N TYR A 9 -0.03 27.64 18.16
CA TYR A 9 0.65 28.17 19.35
C TYR A 9 2.15 28.37 19.12
N ILE A 10 2.83 27.42 18.46
CA ILE A 10 4.26 27.50 18.15
C ILE A 10 4.55 28.75 17.31
N SER A 11 3.75 28.98 16.26
CA SER A 11 3.89 30.13 15.37
C SER A 11 3.56 31.46 16.08
N GLU A 12 2.45 31.52 16.82
CA GLU A 12 2.04 32.73 17.57
C GLU A 12 3.08 33.15 18.61
N ARG A 13 3.70 32.19 19.30
CA ARG A 13 4.73 32.43 20.32
C ARG A 13 6.15 32.48 19.75
N LYS A 14 6.34 32.26 18.44
CA LYS A 14 7.64 32.25 17.76
C LYS A 14 8.63 31.26 18.40
N HIS A 15 8.15 30.07 18.74
CA HIS A 15 8.99 29.00 19.30
C HIS A 15 9.79 28.25 18.23
N ASP A 16 9.38 28.38 16.97
CA ASP A 16 10.06 27.83 15.80
C ASP A 16 11.27 28.66 15.40
N GLN A 17 12.33 27.96 14.99
CA GLN A 17 13.57 28.56 14.51
C GLN A 17 13.96 27.90 13.19
N THR A 18 14.29 28.72 12.19
CA THR A 18 14.72 28.25 10.88
C THR A 18 16.22 28.43 10.72
N LEU A 19 16.92 27.37 10.31
CA LEU A 19 18.36 27.36 10.08
C LEU A 19 18.69 26.77 8.70
N PRO A 20 19.86 27.12 8.12
CA PRO A 20 20.35 26.46 6.92
C PRO A 20 20.58 24.97 7.16
N LEU A 21 20.27 24.14 6.16
CA LEU A 21 20.44 22.69 6.22
C LEU A 21 21.89 22.27 6.49
N SER A 22 22.86 23.09 6.08
CA SER A 22 24.29 22.89 6.37
C SER A 22 24.61 22.82 7.86
N THR A 23 23.72 23.32 8.74
CA THR A 23 23.88 23.18 10.20
C THR A 23 23.78 21.71 10.66
N LEU A 24 23.13 20.86 9.86
CA LEU A 24 23.03 19.42 10.09
C LEU A 24 24.11 18.62 9.35
N ALA A 25 25.09 19.26 8.71
CA ALA A 25 26.13 18.57 7.95
C ALA A 25 26.85 17.51 8.80
N GLU A 26 27.26 16.42 8.15
CA GLU A 26 27.95 15.27 8.78
C GLU A 26 27.16 14.58 9.92
N SER A 27 25.87 14.85 10.03
CA SER A 27 25.00 14.25 11.04
C SER A 27 24.17 13.08 10.52
N ARG A 28 23.51 12.37 11.44
CA ARG A 28 22.55 11.31 11.15
C ARG A 28 21.15 11.84 11.46
N LEU A 29 20.30 11.95 10.45
CA LEU A 29 18.95 12.49 10.57
C LEU A 29 17.94 11.35 10.66
N GLY A 30 17.30 11.20 11.82
CA GLY A 30 16.17 10.29 11.98
C GLY A 30 14.92 10.90 11.37
N ILE A 31 14.30 10.20 10.42
CA ILE A 31 13.15 10.69 9.66
C ILE A 31 11.95 9.79 9.92
N ASP A 32 10.85 10.37 10.39
CA ASP A 32 9.56 9.68 10.39
C ASP A 32 9.08 9.52 8.95
N ALA A 33 9.10 8.29 8.44
CA ALA A 33 8.80 8.03 7.04
C ALA A 33 7.35 8.37 6.69
N PHE A 34 6.42 8.18 7.64
CA PHE A 34 5.02 8.49 7.43
C PHE A 34 4.80 10.00 7.23
N HIS A 35 5.39 10.82 8.10
CA HIS A 35 5.36 12.27 7.98
C HIS A 35 6.03 12.78 6.71
N TYR A 36 7.22 12.25 6.37
CA TYR A 36 7.93 12.61 5.14
C TYR A 36 7.08 12.33 3.89
N LEU A 37 6.52 11.12 3.77
CA LEU A 37 5.70 10.74 2.61
C LEU A 37 4.38 11.54 2.57
N SER A 38 3.73 11.78 3.70
CA SER A 38 2.56 12.67 3.77
C SER A 38 2.87 14.05 3.21
N ASN A 39 3.99 14.65 3.62
CA ASN A 39 4.39 15.97 3.13
C ASN A 39 4.63 15.97 1.61
N LEU A 40 5.18 14.90 1.04
CA LEU A 40 5.32 14.79 -0.42
C LEU A 40 3.99 14.64 -1.15
N LEU A 41 3.02 13.94 -0.56
CA LEU A 41 1.71 13.70 -1.20
C LEU A 41 0.75 14.88 -1.05
N ASP A 42 0.83 15.63 0.05
CA ASP A 42 -0.11 16.70 0.37
C ASP A 42 0.38 18.08 -0.09
N ASN A 43 1.69 18.26 -0.30
CA ASN A 43 2.26 19.53 -0.71
C ASN A 43 1.82 19.90 -2.15
N PRO A 44 1.21 21.09 -2.36
CA PRO A 44 0.75 21.54 -3.68
C PRO A 44 1.82 21.53 -4.78
N SER A 45 3.09 21.70 -4.42
CA SER A 45 4.21 21.69 -5.38
C SER A 45 4.63 20.30 -5.86
N THR A 46 4.21 19.24 -5.17
CA THR A 46 4.60 17.86 -5.45
C THR A 46 3.44 16.90 -5.68
N ARG A 47 2.23 17.26 -5.24
CA ARG A 47 1.05 16.42 -5.37
C ARG A 47 0.64 16.24 -6.83
N GLU A 48 0.15 15.06 -7.17
CA GLU A 48 -0.36 14.75 -8.51
C GLU A 48 -1.89 14.87 -8.57
N PRO A 49 -2.44 15.71 -9.46
CA PRO A 49 -3.86 16.08 -9.43
C PRO A 49 -4.82 14.94 -9.79
N TYR A 50 -4.44 14.09 -10.74
CA TYR A 50 -5.33 13.04 -11.28
C TYR A 50 -5.12 11.67 -10.69
N LEU A 51 -4.39 11.55 -9.58
CA LEU A 51 -4.12 10.25 -8.93
C LEU A 51 -5.42 9.54 -8.51
N ALA A 52 -6.42 10.30 -8.06
CA ALA A 52 -7.75 9.78 -7.72
C ALA A 52 -8.56 9.30 -8.95
N ALA A 53 -8.19 9.71 -10.16
CA ALA A 53 -8.87 9.38 -11.41
C ALA A 53 -8.12 8.34 -12.28
N THR A 54 -6.80 8.21 -12.08
CA THR A 54 -5.92 7.31 -12.84
C THR A 54 -5.50 6.07 -12.05
N GLY A 55 -5.47 6.16 -10.72
CA GLY A 55 -4.96 5.11 -9.86
C GLY A 55 -3.45 4.92 -9.95
N GLY A 56 -2.94 3.87 -9.31
CA GLY A 56 -1.51 3.58 -9.21
C GLY A 56 -0.75 4.46 -8.21
N ILE A 57 0.58 4.47 -8.36
CA ILE A 57 1.53 5.23 -7.54
C ILE A 57 1.81 6.58 -8.24
N PRO A 58 2.04 7.69 -7.51
CA PRO A 58 2.46 8.94 -8.13
C PRO A 58 3.72 8.75 -9.00
N LEU A 59 3.64 9.18 -10.25
CA LEU A 59 4.68 8.96 -11.27
C LEU A 59 5.99 9.70 -10.95
N SER A 60 5.90 10.86 -10.30
CA SER A 60 7.02 11.73 -9.94
C SER A 60 7.70 11.37 -8.61
N LEU A 61 7.04 10.57 -7.77
CA LEU A 61 7.50 10.25 -6.40
C LEU A 61 8.93 9.66 -6.38
N PRO A 62 9.30 8.68 -7.23
CA PRO A 62 10.66 8.14 -7.21
C PRO A 62 11.73 9.21 -7.48
N SER A 63 11.52 10.04 -8.51
CA SER A 63 12.46 11.12 -8.86
C SER A 63 12.58 12.14 -7.73
N ARG A 64 11.47 12.47 -7.06
CA ARG A 64 11.49 13.40 -5.94
C ARG A 64 12.28 12.87 -4.75
N ILE A 65 12.05 11.62 -4.35
CA ILE A 65 12.81 10.98 -3.27
C ILE A 65 14.29 10.95 -3.63
N GLU A 66 14.66 10.63 -4.86
CA GLU A 66 16.06 10.65 -5.28
C GLU A 66 16.69 12.05 -5.21
N GLN A 67 15.95 13.10 -5.56
CA GLN A 67 16.43 14.48 -5.45
C GLN A 67 16.66 14.88 -3.99
N ASP A 68 15.70 14.56 -3.11
CA ASP A 68 15.79 14.80 -1.67
C ASP A 68 17.01 14.07 -1.07
N LEU A 69 17.22 12.79 -1.41
CA LEU A 69 18.38 12.01 -0.98
C LEU A 69 19.71 12.62 -1.45
N ARG A 70 19.78 13.10 -2.70
CA ARG A 70 20.97 13.79 -3.23
C ARG A 70 21.23 15.12 -2.50
N ALA A 71 20.18 15.84 -2.10
CA ALA A 71 20.33 17.08 -1.34
C ALA A 71 20.96 16.82 0.05
N LEU A 72 20.53 15.76 0.72
CA LEU A 72 21.13 15.32 2.00
C LEU A 72 22.57 14.81 1.82
N GLU A 73 22.82 14.03 0.78
CA GLU A 73 24.13 13.47 0.46
C GLU A 73 25.20 14.55 0.23
N LYS A 74 24.84 15.65 -0.46
CA LYS A 74 25.73 16.81 -0.69
C LYS A 74 26.27 17.44 0.59
N LEU A 75 25.55 17.32 1.70
CA LEU A 75 25.94 17.84 3.01
C LEU A 75 26.44 16.73 3.95
N HIS A 76 26.68 15.53 3.41
CA HIS A 76 27.06 14.33 4.18
C HIS A 76 26.09 14.01 5.32
N ILE A 77 24.80 14.35 5.16
CA ILE A 77 23.75 13.99 6.10
C ILE A 77 23.31 12.57 5.78
N LYS A 78 23.41 11.66 6.76
CA LYS A 78 22.94 10.28 6.61
C LYS A 78 21.49 10.16 7.07
N PRO A 79 20.50 10.01 6.18
CA PRO A 79 19.12 9.79 6.59
C PRO A 79 18.91 8.37 7.12
N VAL A 80 18.13 8.26 8.19
CA VAL A 80 17.66 6.99 8.76
C VAL A 80 16.13 7.06 8.82
N PHE A 81 15.47 6.36 7.91
CA PHE A 81 14.00 6.36 7.83
C PHE A 81 13.38 5.33 8.78
N VAL A 82 12.40 5.76 9.57
CA VAL A 82 11.64 4.87 10.44
C VAL A 82 10.19 4.81 9.97
N PHE A 83 9.76 3.63 9.53
CA PHE A 83 8.38 3.36 9.13
C PHE A 83 7.56 2.88 10.33
N PRO A 84 6.27 3.23 10.42
CA PRO A 84 5.40 2.69 11.45
C PRO A 84 5.18 1.18 11.23
N GLY A 85 4.84 0.45 12.29
CA GLY A 85 4.58 -0.97 12.27
C GLY A 85 3.10 -1.30 12.41
N LEU A 86 2.80 -2.21 13.33
CA LEU A 86 1.43 -2.58 13.66
C LEU A 86 0.70 -1.42 14.34
N PRO A 87 -0.57 -1.19 14.02
CA PRO A 87 -1.39 -0.29 14.81
C PRO A 87 -1.60 -0.90 16.20
N PRO A 88 -1.70 -0.07 17.25
CA PRO A 88 -2.17 -0.47 18.57
C PRO A 88 -3.58 -1.06 18.54
N SER A 89 -4.00 -1.65 19.67
CA SER A 89 -5.31 -2.30 19.83
C SER A 89 -6.48 -1.39 19.44
N LYS A 90 -7.44 -1.95 18.72
CA LYS A 90 -8.64 -1.24 18.21
C LYS A 90 -9.52 -0.56 19.27
N ARG A 91 -9.32 -0.86 20.55
CA ARG A 91 -10.07 -0.23 21.64
C ARG A 91 -9.79 1.27 21.77
N ILE A 92 -8.87 1.81 20.96
CA ILE A 92 -8.47 3.21 20.91
C ILE A 92 -8.75 3.70 19.48
N ASN A 93 -10.00 4.00 19.17
CA ASN A 93 -10.38 4.58 17.89
C ASN A 93 -10.73 6.04 18.12
N LYS A 94 -9.95 6.96 17.54
CA LYS A 94 -10.16 8.42 17.68
C LYS A 94 -11.55 8.85 17.20
N ASN A 95 -12.11 8.14 16.23
CA ASN A 95 -13.42 8.40 15.67
C ASN A 95 -14.38 7.26 16.01
N THR A 96 -15.65 7.60 16.26
CA THR A 96 -16.71 6.60 16.35
C THR A 96 -16.97 5.93 15.00
N PRO A 97 -17.55 4.71 14.96
CA PRO A 97 -17.95 4.07 13.70
C PRO A 97 -18.80 4.98 12.80
N GLN A 98 -19.69 5.77 13.41
CA GLN A 98 -20.54 6.72 12.71
C GLN A 98 -19.75 7.87 12.07
N GLN A 99 -18.72 8.39 12.75
CA GLN A 99 -17.85 9.42 12.19
C GLN A 99 -16.99 8.89 11.04
N ASN A 100 -16.50 7.65 11.14
CA ASN A 100 -15.76 7.01 10.04
C ASN A 100 -16.67 6.80 8.82
N ALA A 101 -17.91 6.35 9.03
CA ALA A 101 -18.90 6.22 7.96
C ALA A 101 -19.24 7.57 7.31
N ALA A 102 -19.39 8.64 8.10
CA ALA A 102 -19.64 9.98 7.59
C ALA A 102 -18.49 10.51 6.71
N LYS A 103 -17.23 10.38 7.18
CA LYS A 103 -16.04 10.76 6.40
C LYS A 103 -15.93 9.98 5.09
N GLN A 104 -16.26 8.70 5.13
CA GLN A 104 -16.28 7.85 3.94
C GLN A 104 -17.37 8.31 2.96
N MET A 105 -18.59 8.59 3.44
CA MET A 105 -19.68 9.07 2.61
C MET A 105 -19.36 10.41 1.95
N GLU A 106 -18.72 11.33 2.67
CA GLU A 106 -18.24 12.60 2.13
C GLU A 106 -17.19 12.40 1.04
N ALA A 107 -16.24 11.47 1.24
CA ALA A 107 -15.23 11.14 0.23
C ALA A 107 -15.87 10.57 -1.06
N LEU A 108 -16.87 9.70 -0.93
CA LEU A 108 -17.62 9.14 -2.05
C LEU A 108 -18.38 10.22 -2.83
N ALA A 109 -19.03 11.16 -2.11
CA ALA A 109 -19.75 12.28 -2.70
C ALA A 109 -18.81 13.20 -3.49
N ALA A 110 -17.66 13.57 -2.91
CA ALA A 110 -16.67 14.41 -3.57
C ALA A 110 -16.13 13.78 -4.86
N ARG A 111 -15.86 12.45 -4.88
CA ARG A 111 -15.44 11.75 -6.10
C ARG A 111 -16.53 11.74 -7.17
N ARG A 112 -17.79 11.56 -6.78
CA ARG A 112 -18.93 11.60 -7.73
C ARG A 112 -19.06 12.99 -8.35
N GLU A 113 -18.89 14.04 -7.54
CA GLU A 113 -18.89 15.42 -8.02
C GLU A 113 -17.73 15.70 -8.97
N ALA A 114 -16.52 15.24 -8.65
CA ALA A 114 -15.34 15.38 -9.51
C ALA A 114 -15.58 14.78 -10.91
N TRP A 115 -16.10 13.55 -10.96
CA TRP A 115 -16.45 12.89 -12.22
C TRP A 115 -17.58 13.61 -12.97
N SER A 116 -18.62 14.08 -12.27
CA SER A 116 -19.70 14.86 -12.89
C SER A 116 -19.19 16.16 -13.53
N CYS A 117 -18.28 16.88 -12.85
CA CYS A 117 -17.65 18.07 -13.42
C CYS A 117 -16.81 17.73 -14.66
N TYR A 118 -15.99 16.68 -14.61
CA TYR A 118 -15.17 16.23 -15.74
C TYR A 118 -16.05 15.84 -16.94
N GLU A 119 -17.09 15.04 -16.71
CA GLU A 119 -18.05 14.59 -17.74
C GLU A 119 -18.86 15.75 -18.34
N SER A 120 -19.01 16.86 -17.60
CA SER A 120 -19.65 18.09 -18.09
C SER A 120 -18.68 19.06 -18.78
N GLY A 121 -17.41 18.69 -18.98
CA GLY A 121 -16.37 19.56 -19.56
C GLY A 121 -15.84 20.65 -18.62
N ARG A 122 -16.18 20.63 -17.33
CA ARG A 122 -15.70 21.59 -16.31
C ARG A 122 -14.36 21.12 -15.71
N ASN A 123 -13.32 21.08 -16.54
CA ASN A 123 -12.03 20.47 -16.22
C ASN A 123 -11.33 21.10 -15.01
N ASP A 124 -11.33 22.43 -14.87
CA ASP A 124 -10.66 23.11 -13.74
C ASP A 124 -11.32 22.78 -12.40
N GLN A 125 -12.65 22.70 -12.37
CA GLN A 125 -13.41 22.31 -11.17
C GLN A 125 -13.14 20.85 -10.83
N ALA A 126 -13.18 19.97 -11.83
CA ALA A 126 -12.88 18.55 -11.64
C ALA A 126 -11.47 18.33 -11.09
N THR A 127 -10.47 19.04 -11.64
CA THR A 127 -9.07 18.97 -11.23
C THR A 127 -8.90 19.35 -9.77
N LYS A 128 -9.50 20.47 -9.33
CA LYS A 128 -9.49 20.87 -7.91
C LYS A 128 -10.14 19.82 -6.99
N LEU A 129 -11.24 19.20 -7.44
CA LEU A 129 -11.91 18.16 -6.66
C LEU A 129 -11.08 16.88 -6.57
N PHE A 130 -10.45 16.44 -7.68
CA PHE A 130 -9.53 15.29 -7.67
C PHE A 130 -8.28 15.55 -6.82
N GLU A 131 -7.72 16.76 -6.88
CA GLU A 131 -6.58 17.20 -6.05
C GLU A 131 -6.88 17.22 -4.55
N SER A 132 -8.11 17.56 -4.18
CA SER A 132 -8.46 17.83 -2.78
C SER A 132 -8.32 16.61 -1.86
N ARG A 133 -8.30 15.38 -2.41
CA ARG A 133 -8.19 14.14 -1.64
C ARG A 133 -7.32 13.10 -2.35
N SER A 134 -6.03 13.10 -2.02
CA SER A 134 -5.14 11.96 -2.24
C SER A 134 -5.70 10.74 -1.50
N ASN A 135 -6.02 9.66 -2.23
CA ASN A 135 -6.53 8.41 -1.68
C ASN A 135 -5.47 7.30 -1.69
N VAL A 136 -4.20 7.69 -1.73
CA VAL A 136 -3.10 6.73 -1.66
C VAL A 136 -2.87 6.37 -0.20
N ASP A 137 -3.09 5.11 0.10
CA ASP A 137 -2.66 4.51 1.34
C ASP A 137 -1.13 4.43 1.31
N GLN A 138 -0.46 5.03 2.29
CA GLN A 138 1.00 5.08 2.29
C GLN A 138 1.65 3.69 2.29
N TRP A 139 0.97 2.67 2.81
CA TRP A 139 1.47 1.30 2.75
C TRP A 139 1.64 0.78 1.32
N ASP A 140 0.84 1.28 0.37
CA ASP A 140 0.97 0.96 -1.05
C ASP A 140 2.27 1.56 -1.64
N LEU A 141 2.83 2.60 -1.01
CA LEU A 141 4.07 3.26 -1.42
C LEU A 141 5.33 2.63 -0.84
N TRP A 142 5.24 1.78 0.19
CA TRP A 142 6.44 1.33 0.91
C TRP A 142 7.38 0.54 0.01
N ARG A 143 6.87 -0.40 -0.78
CA ARG A 143 7.73 -1.20 -1.67
C ARG A 143 8.55 -0.37 -2.67
N PRO A 144 7.95 0.50 -3.51
CA PRO A 144 8.74 1.32 -4.42
C PRO A 144 9.74 2.21 -3.66
N VAL A 145 9.36 2.75 -2.50
CA VAL A 145 10.26 3.56 -1.64
C VAL A 145 11.42 2.72 -1.09
N LEU A 146 11.15 1.56 -0.49
CA LEU A 146 12.17 0.66 0.06
C LEU A 146 13.09 0.12 -1.04
N ARG A 147 12.58 -0.10 -2.25
CA ARG A 147 13.42 -0.45 -3.42
C ARG A 147 14.41 0.68 -3.73
N ILE A 148 13.96 1.93 -3.78
CA ILE A 148 14.86 3.09 -3.96
C ILE A 148 15.91 3.12 -2.83
N PHE A 149 15.48 2.93 -1.59
CA PHE A 149 16.38 2.92 -0.43
C PHE A 149 17.43 1.82 -0.53
N ARG A 150 17.06 0.60 -0.93
CA ARG A 150 18.01 -0.50 -1.15
C ARG A 150 19.00 -0.19 -2.27
N HIS A 151 18.55 0.33 -3.41
CA HIS A 151 19.44 0.71 -4.52
C HIS A 151 20.42 1.84 -4.16
N ARG A 152 19.99 2.77 -3.30
CA ARG A 152 20.78 3.92 -2.84
C ARG A 152 21.52 3.66 -1.51
N ASN A 153 21.44 2.45 -0.95
CA ASN A 153 21.97 2.09 0.36
C ASN A 153 21.53 3.03 1.51
N VAL A 154 20.28 3.50 1.46
CA VAL A 154 19.66 4.32 2.51
C VAL A 154 19.25 3.44 3.69
N GLU A 155 19.60 3.86 4.89
CA GLU A 155 19.26 3.15 6.12
C GLU A 155 17.76 3.34 6.44
N PHE A 156 17.07 2.23 6.72
CA PHE A 156 15.70 2.27 7.20
C PHE A 156 15.41 1.14 8.20
N ILE A 157 14.35 1.31 8.97
CA ILE A 157 13.78 0.29 9.85
C ILE A 157 12.26 0.44 9.92
N ILE A 158 11.54 -0.67 9.99
CA ILE A 158 10.11 -0.67 10.33
C ILE A 158 9.98 -0.90 11.83
N ALA A 159 9.37 0.04 12.55
CA ALA A 159 9.11 -0.08 13.97
C ALA A 159 8.14 -1.24 14.25
N PRO A 160 8.11 -1.84 15.45
CA PRO A 160 7.09 -2.84 15.78
C PRO A 160 5.70 -2.21 15.85
N TYR A 161 5.60 -0.96 16.33
CA TYR A 161 4.37 -0.17 16.42
C TYR A 161 4.61 1.28 15.99
N SER A 162 4.90 2.18 16.93
CA SER A 162 5.08 3.61 16.64
C SER A 162 6.47 3.90 16.07
N SER A 163 6.54 4.51 14.88
CA SER A 163 7.78 5.04 14.32
C SER A 163 8.37 6.14 15.19
N LEU A 164 7.53 6.95 15.83
CA LEU A 164 7.97 8.02 16.73
C LEU A 164 8.72 7.46 17.93
N ALA A 165 8.19 6.42 18.58
CA ALA A 165 8.87 5.77 19.70
C ALA A 165 10.21 5.14 19.30
N GLN A 166 10.25 4.49 18.13
CA GLN A 166 11.47 3.90 17.60
C GLN A 166 12.52 4.97 17.26
N LEU A 167 12.13 6.12 16.72
CA LEU A 167 13.02 7.27 16.50
C LEU A 167 13.61 7.78 17.82
N VAL A 168 12.78 7.91 18.86
CA VAL A 168 13.24 8.31 20.20
C VAL A 168 14.23 7.30 20.77
N TYR A 169 13.98 6.01 20.61
CA TYR A 169 14.93 4.97 20.97
C TYR A 169 16.26 5.15 20.23
N LEU A 170 16.24 5.31 18.90
CA LEU A 170 17.46 5.47 18.10
C LEU A 170 18.26 6.72 18.49
N GLN A 171 17.59 7.84 18.79
CA GLN A 171 18.24 9.08 19.21
C GLN A 171 18.89 8.95 20.58
N ARG A 172 18.15 8.38 21.54
CA ARG A 172 18.55 8.31 22.95
C ARG A 172 19.41 7.09 23.28
N HIS A 173 19.55 6.14 22.36
CA HIS A 173 20.44 5.00 22.54
C HIS A 173 21.87 5.48 22.83
N PRO A 174 22.66 4.78 23.67
CA PRO A 174 24.04 5.17 24.00
C PRO A 174 24.97 5.33 22.79
N LYS A 175 24.68 4.64 21.69
CA LYS A 175 25.40 4.76 20.41
C LYS A 175 24.93 5.93 19.52
N SER A 176 23.88 6.65 19.92
CA SER A 176 23.26 7.75 19.17
C SER A 176 23.08 7.43 17.69
N TYR A 177 22.25 6.43 17.39
CA TYR A 177 22.03 5.98 16.00
C TYR A 177 21.50 7.09 15.09
N VAL A 178 20.85 8.10 15.67
CA VAL A 178 20.49 9.36 15.00
C VAL A 178 20.79 10.54 15.93
N HIS A 179 21.07 11.71 15.37
CA HIS A 179 21.42 12.93 16.11
C HIS A 179 20.26 13.92 16.18
N ALA A 180 19.50 14.07 15.08
CA ALA A 180 18.35 14.94 14.97
C ALA A 180 17.11 14.15 14.55
N LEU A 181 15.93 14.64 14.93
CA LEU A 181 14.65 14.03 14.61
C LEU A 181 13.84 14.96 13.70
N TYR A 182 13.40 14.44 12.55
CA TYR A 182 12.45 15.06 11.65
C TYR A 182 11.14 14.28 11.67
N GLY A 183 10.05 14.94 12.02
CA GLY A 183 8.74 14.31 12.16
C GLY A 183 7.69 15.25 12.76
N PRO A 184 6.51 14.72 13.11
CA PRO A 184 5.42 15.52 13.64
C PRO A 184 5.69 16.04 15.06
N SER A 185 4.94 17.06 15.48
CA SER A 185 5.02 17.65 16.82
C SER A 185 4.73 16.66 17.97
N GLU A 186 4.10 15.52 17.68
CA GLU A 186 3.88 14.43 18.62
C GLU A 186 5.17 13.77 19.15
N LEU A 187 6.31 13.93 18.47
CA LEU A 187 7.62 13.52 19.01
C LEU A 187 7.93 14.20 20.35
N LEU A 188 7.43 15.42 20.58
CA LEU A 188 7.60 16.15 21.83
C LEU A 188 6.86 15.51 23.02
N LEU A 189 5.92 14.60 22.78
CA LEU A 189 5.21 13.87 23.85
C LEU A 189 6.11 12.87 24.57
N TYR A 190 7.19 12.44 23.93
CA TYR A 190 8.11 11.49 24.54
C TYR A 190 9.07 12.20 25.52
N PRO A 191 9.37 11.57 26.67
CA PRO A 191 10.28 12.14 27.65
C PRO A 191 11.71 12.17 27.09
N GLY A 192 12.44 13.24 27.40
CA GLY A 192 13.83 13.43 26.97
C GLY A 192 14.03 13.84 25.50
N VAL A 193 12.96 14.10 24.74
CA VAL A 193 13.04 14.71 23.41
C VAL A 193 13.10 16.22 23.54
N GLU A 194 14.24 16.82 23.23
CA GLU A 194 14.47 18.27 23.42
C GLU A 194 14.25 19.11 22.16
N LYS A 195 14.65 18.61 20.98
CA LYS A 195 14.51 19.33 19.70
C LYS A 195 13.87 18.43 18.65
N VAL A 196 12.95 18.99 17.88
CA VAL A 196 12.27 18.32 16.77
C VAL A 196 12.23 19.25 15.57
N ILE A 197 12.66 18.75 14.42
CA ILE A 197 12.52 19.41 13.12
C ILE A 197 11.09 19.13 12.63
N LEU A 198 10.32 20.19 12.40
CA LEU A 198 8.92 20.10 11.95
C LEU A 198 8.78 20.33 10.45
N SER A 199 9.73 21.06 9.84
CA SER A 199 9.76 21.33 8.41
C SER A 199 11.17 21.18 7.86
N LEU A 200 11.28 20.61 6.68
CA LEU A 200 12.54 20.34 5.98
C LEU A 200 12.37 20.69 4.50
N ASP A 201 13.00 21.78 4.07
CA ASP A 201 13.03 22.18 2.66
C ASP A 201 14.34 21.73 2.02
N LEU A 202 14.25 20.71 1.16
CA LEU A 202 15.37 20.15 0.39
C LEU A 202 15.48 20.74 -1.03
N SER A 203 14.69 21.77 -1.34
CA SER A 203 14.76 22.51 -2.60
C SER A 203 15.95 23.47 -2.62
N ALA A 204 15.95 24.43 -3.55
CA ALA A 204 17.01 25.42 -3.71
C ALA A 204 17.31 26.24 -2.43
N GLN A 205 16.34 26.42 -1.54
CA GLN A 205 16.55 27.19 -0.30
C GLN A 205 17.33 26.43 0.76
N SER A 206 17.25 25.09 0.77
CA SER A 206 17.99 24.19 1.66
C SER A 206 18.01 24.63 3.13
N ASN A 207 16.83 24.63 3.78
CA ASN A 207 16.67 25.03 5.18
C ASN A 207 15.78 24.04 5.95
N PHE A 208 15.77 24.17 7.28
CA PHE A 208 14.87 23.41 8.13
C PHE A 208 14.38 24.27 9.30
N THR A 209 13.18 23.96 9.79
CA THR A 209 12.55 24.62 10.92
C THR A 209 12.39 23.64 12.07
N PHE A 210 12.86 24.01 13.26
CA PHE A 210 12.80 23.18 14.45
C PHE A 210 12.23 23.93 15.65
N VAL A 211 11.73 23.17 16.63
CA VAL A 211 11.25 23.67 17.92
C VAL A 211 12.07 23.09 19.06
N THR A 212 12.05 23.77 20.21
CA THR A 212 12.77 23.37 21.43
C THR A 212 11.77 23.19 22.58
N LYS A 213 11.67 21.97 23.13
CA LYS A 213 10.67 21.60 24.13
C LYS A 213 10.82 22.41 25.42
N SER A 214 12.04 22.56 25.95
CA SER A 214 12.29 23.33 27.17
C SER A 214 11.78 24.78 27.13
N LYS A 215 11.89 25.46 25.97
CA LYS A 215 11.34 26.82 25.76
C LYS A 215 9.81 26.85 25.90
N MET A 216 9.14 25.86 25.34
CA MET A 216 7.69 25.72 25.42
C MET A 216 7.25 25.38 26.86
N LEU A 217 7.94 24.46 27.54
CA LEU A 217 7.66 24.11 28.93
C LEU A 217 7.76 25.33 29.86
N ALA A 218 8.79 26.17 29.67
CA ALA A 218 8.97 27.40 30.43
C ALA A 218 7.84 28.41 30.21
N ASP A 219 7.45 28.66 28.94
CA ASP A 219 6.35 29.58 28.61
C ASP A 219 4.99 29.05 29.11
N LEU A 220 4.75 27.75 28.97
CA LEU A 220 3.53 27.08 29.42
C LEU A 220 3.51 26.84 30.94
N GLN A 221 4.63 26.99 31.65
CA GLN A 221 4.78 26.64 33.07
C GLN A 221 4.30 25.21 33.37
N LEU A 222 4.66 24.27 32.50
CA LEU A 222 4.33 22.85 32.61
C LEU A 222 5.61 22.02 32.72
N ASN A 223 5.52 20.85 33.35
CA ASN A 223 6.59 19.83 33.28
C ASN A 223 6.36 18.85 32.10
N GLU A 224 7.28 17.93 31.87
CA GLU A 224 7.16 16.96 30.75
C GLU A 224 5.91 16.08 30.83
N GLU A 225 5.54 15.61 32.03
CA GLU A 225 4.35 14.76 32.23
C GLU A 225 3.06 15.54 31.93
N GLN A 226 3.01 16.80 32.35
CA GLN A 226 1.90 17.69 32.05
C GLN A 226 1.85 18.03 30.56
N PHE A 227 2.99 18.16 29.89
CA PHE A 227 3.02 18.40 28.45
C PHE A 227 2.55 17.19 27.64
N LEU A 228 2.86 15.97 28.10
CA LEU A 228 2.25 14.75 27.55
C LEU A 228 0.72 14.80 27.71
N ASP A 229 0.24 15.07 28.92
CA ASP A 229 -1.20 15.17 29.20
C ASP A 229 -1.85 16.30 28.36
N LEU A 230 -1.15 17.42 28.13
CA LEU A 230 -1.60 18.52 27.28
C LEU A 230 -1.87 18.05 25.85
N GLY A 231 -0.91 17.37 25.22
CA GLY A 231 -1.06 16.89 23.85
C GLY A 231 -2.21 15.89 23.70
N LEU A 232 -2.44 15.05 24.72
CA LEU A 232 -3.55 14.11 24.72
C LEU A 232 -4.92 14.80 24.91
N LEU A 233 -5.00 15.84 25.76
CA LEU A 233 -6.22 16.62 25.98
C LEU A 233 -6.59 17.50 24.78
N CYS A 234 -5.61 18.15 24.14
CA CYS A 234 -5.81 18.94 22.92
C CYS A 234 -6.29 18.06 21.75
N GLY A 235 -5.87 16.80 21.75
CA GLY A 235 -6.14 15.82 20.72
C GLY A 235 -4.90 15.56 19.87
N SER A 236 -4.57 14.28 19.72
CA SER A 236 -3.43 13.73 18.96
C SER A 236 -3.93 12.56 18.10
N GLU A 237 -3.04 11.80 17.48
CA GLU A 237 -3.39 10.50 16.91
C GLU A 237 -3.93 9.52 17.96
N TYR A 238 -3.34 9.55 19.17
CA TYR A 238 -3.63 8.57 20.22
C TYR A 238 -4.92 8.85 21.00
N SER A 239 -5.37 10.11 21.03
CA SER A 239 -6.54 10.53 21.80
C SER A 239 -7.32 11.64 21.08
N PRO A 240 -8.67 11.61 21.05
CA PRO A 240 -9.44 12.77 20.60
C PRO A 240 -9.28 13.97 21.55
N THR A 241 -9.66 15.17 21.09
CA THR A 241 -9.78 16.34 21.97
C THR A 241 -10.76 16.03 23.10
N LEU A 242 -10.50 16.53 24.31
CA LEU A 242 -11.41 16.43 25.46
C LEU A 242 -12.86 16.78 25.03
N PRO A 243 -13.83 15.83 25.08
CA PRO A 243 -15.12 15.96 24.40
C PRO A 243 -15.91 17.25 24.69
N PRO A 244 -16.02 17.73 25.96
CA PRO A 244 -16.66 19.02 26.24
C PRO A 244 -16.00 20.24 25.57
N HIS A 245 -14.75 20.10 25.09
CA HIS A 245 -13.94 21.12 24.43
C HIS A 245 -13.54 20.70 23.01
N ALA A 246 -14.29 19.82 22.35
CA ALA A 246 -13.94 19.29 21.03
C ALA A 246 -13.73 20.38 19.96
N ASN A 247 -14.48 21.48 20.07
CA ASN A 247 -14.45 22.62 19.13
C ASN A 247 -13.42 23.69 19.52
N GLU A 248 -12.63 23.48 20.55
CA GLU A 248 -11.63 24.45 21.00
C GLU A 248 -10.56 24.69 19.91
N THR A 249 -10.23 25.96 19.70
CA THR A 249 -9.24 26.43 18.71
C THR A 249 -7.92 26.87 19.35
N SER A 250 -7.86 26.94 20.69
CA SER A 250 -6.66 27.30 21.45
C SER A 250 -6.21 26.15 22.35
N ILE A 251 -4.91 26.13 22.71
CA ILE A 251 -4.41 25.21 23.74
C ILE A 251 -4.61 25.75 25.16
N LYS A 252 -4.93 27.04 25.31
CA LYS A 252 -4.95 27.74 26.61
C LYS A 252 -5.84 27.09 27.67
N PRO A 253 -7.11 26.69 27.38
CA PRO A 253 -7.96 26.07 28.41
C PRO A 253 -7.35 24.79 28.99
N PHE A 254 -6.73 23.97 28.14
CA PHE A 254 -6.07 22.74 28.56
C PHE A 254 -4.83 23.01 29.42
N VAL A 255 -4.07 24.05 29.10
CA VAL A 255 -2.94 24.51 29.93
C VAL A 255 -3.43 24.94 31.31
N ASP A 256 -4.51 25.73 31.37
CA ASP A 256 -5.10 26.20 32.63
C ASP A 256 -5.62 25.02 33.48
N PHE A 257 -6.23 24.02 32.85
CA PHE A 257 -6.62 22.77 33.52
C PHE A 257 -5.43 22.04 34.13
N LEU A 258 -4.33 21.91 33.39
CA LEU A 258 -3.13 21.21 33.90
C LEU A 258 -2.41 21.99 34.99
N ARG A 259 -2.42 23.32 34.93
CA ARG A 259 -1.89 24.16 36.01
C ARG A 259 -2.70 24.02 37.29
N TYR A 260 -4.02 23.88 37.18
CA TYR A 260 -4.93 23.71 38.32
C TYR A 260 -4.91 22.27 38.87
N TYR A 261 -5.28 21.28 38.04
CA TYR A 261 -5.43 19.86 38.44
C TYR A 261 -4.10 19.08 38.50
N LYS A 262 -3.00 19.66 38.01
CA LYS A 262 -1.64 19.08 37.95
C LYS A 262 -1.47 17.85 37.05
N SER A 263 -2.54 17.14 36.69
CA SER A 263 -2.55 16.03 35.74
C SER A 263 -3.85 16.01 34.92
N GLY A 264 -3.75 15.57 33.67
CA GLY A 264 -4.89 15.36 32.79
C GLY A 264 -5.83 14.26 33.31
N PHE A 265 -5.30 13.20 33.93
CA PHE A 265 -6.14 12.16 34.53
C PHE A 265 -6.98 12.72 35.69
N VAL A 266 -6.35 13.47 36.60
CA VAL A 266 -7.04 14.11 37.73
C VAL A 266 -8.09 15.11 37.23
N CYS A 267 -7.74 15.92 36.22
CA CYS A 267 -8.67 16.83 35.56
C CYS A 267 -9.93 16.08 35.06
N ILE A 268 -9.74 14.98 34.34
CA ILE A 268 -10.84 14.17 33.80
C ILE A 268 -11.68 13.60 34.96
N THR A 269 -11.07 12.95 35.93
CA THR A 269 -11.79 12.25 37.00
C THR A 269 -12.52 13.20 37.95
N SER A 270 -11.95 14.37 38.23
CA SER A 270 -12.50 15.30 39.22
C SER A 270 -13.46 16.32 38.61
N ALA A 271 -13.28 16.71 37.35
CA ALA A 271 -14.06 17.80 36.74
C ALA A 271 -15.03 17.35 35.64
N PHE A 272 -14.74 16.26 34.95
CA PHE A 272 -15.46 15.89 33.72
C PHE A 272 -16.05 14.48 33.73
N LEU A 273 -15.76 13.64 34.71
CA LEU A 273 -16.15 12.22 34.73
C LEU A 273 -17.67 12.02 34.56
N ASP A 274 -18.46 12.90 35.17
CA ASP A 274 -19.92 12.82 35.10
C ASP A 274 -20.55 13.45 33.86
N ASN A 275 -19.75 14.08 33.00
CA ASN A 275 -20.24 14.66 31.77
C ASN A 275 -20.74 13.56 30.80
N PRO A 276 -21.96 13.68 30.23
CA PRO A 276 -22.52 12.66 29.34
C PRO A 276 -21.65 12.34 28.12
N LEU A 277 -20.97 13.34 27.55
CA LEU A 277 -20.09 13.17 26.37
C LEU A 277 -18.87 12.30 26.72
N MET A 278 -18.38 12.40 27.96
CA MET A 278 -17.23 11.61 28.44
C MET A 278 -17.62 10.15 28.60
N LYS A 279 -18.81 9.88 29.14
CA LYS A 279 -19.37 8.52 29.29
C LYS A 279 -19.66 7.89 27.94
N GLN A 280 -20.25 8.63 27.00
CA GLN A 280 -20.58 8.15 25.66
C GLN A 280 -19.34 7.72 24.86
N THR A 281 -18.22 8.41 25.04
CA THR A 281 -16.97 8.18 24.30
C THR A 281 -15.97 7.31 25.06
N ASN A 282 -16.28 6.92 26.31
CA ASN A 282 -15.36 6.26 27.22
C ASN A 282 -13.98 6.96 27.28
N TYR A 283 -14.01 8.29 27.40
CA TYR A 283 -12.82 9.12 27.20
C TYR A 283 -11.75 8.90 28.28
N ALA A 284 -12.13 8.68 29.54
CA ALA A 284 -11.18 8.48 30.63
C ALA A 284 -10.28 7.25 30.38
N GLU A 285 -10.88 6.15 29.94
CA GLU A 285 -10.15 4.92 29.56
C GLU A 285 -9.29 5.15 28.32
N THR A 286 -9.84 5.85 27.31
CA THR A 286 -9.10 6.22 26.08
C THR A 286 -7.86 7.05 26.40
N PHE A 287 -8.01 8.07 27.25
CA PHE A 287 -6.90 8.93 27.69
C PHE A 287 -5.84 8.15 28.46
N ALA A 288 -6.25 7.30 29.41
CA ALA A 288 -5.32 6.48 30.18
C ALA A 288 -4.52 5.52 29.29
N ARG A 289 -5.19 4.89 28.32
CA ARG A 289 -4.53 4.04 27.32
C ARG A 289 -3.56 4.82 26.45
N ALA A 290 -3.98 5.98 25.92
CA ALA A 290 -3.13 6.83 25.09
C ALA A 290 -1.86 7.27 25.85
N ARG A 291 -1.99 7.59 27.14
CA ARG A 291 -0.85 7.92 28.00
C ARG A 291 0.08 6.71 28.16
N CYS A 292 -0.45 5.52 28.42
CA CYS A 292 0.33 4.29 28.49
C CYS A 292 1.02 3.93 27.16
N MET A 293 0.39 4.19 26.01
CA MET A 293 0.98 3.97 24.69
C MET A 293 2.27 4.77 24.49
N VAL A 294 2.30 6.03 24.93
CA VAL A 294 3.49 6.89 24.80
C VAL A 294 4.53 6.50 25.84
N LYS A 295 4.14 6.33 27.11
CA LYS A 295 5.07 6.05 28.22
C LYS A 295 5.72 4.67 28.11
N PHE A 296 4.97 3.67 27.67
CA PHE A 296 5.40 2.28 27.58
C PHE A 296 5.41 1.79 26.12
N ALA A 297 5.69 2.71 25.19
CA ALA A 297 5.77 2.40 23.77
C ALA A 297 6.70 1.21 23.51
N LEU A 298 6.25 0.25 22.71
CA LEU A 298 7.07 -0.91 22.36
C LEU A 298 8.01 -0.55 21.19
N VAL A 299 9.29 -0.86 21.36
CA VAL A 299 10.36 -0.62 20.37
C VAL A 299 11.15 -1.90 20.13
N LEU A 300 11.76 -2.00 18.95
CA LEU A 300 12.72 -3.07 18.65
C LEU A 300 14.10 -2.63 19.15
N SER A 301 14.64 -3.35 20.13
CA SER A 301 15.96 -3.08 20.69
C SER A 301 17.07 -3.50 19.73
N SER A 302 18.28 -3.01 19.97
CA SER A 302 19.51 -3.43 19.27
C SER A 302 19.87 -4.90 19.49
N GLU A 303 19.25 -5.57 20.47
CA GLU A 303 19.35 -7.01 20.73
C GLU A 303 18.35 -7.84 19.91
N GLY A 304 17.42 -7.18 19.19
CA GLY A 304 16.43 -7.85 18.34
C GLY A 304 15.14 -8.24 19.06
N SER A 305 14.95 -7.82 20.31
CA SER A 305 13.71 -8.07 21.07
C SER A 305 12.80 -6.85 21.11
N VAL A 306 11.49 -7.10 21.12
CA VAL A 306 10.49 -6.04 21.31
C VAL A 306 10.24 -5.82 22.79
N VAL A 307 10.60 -4.63 23.27
CA VAL A 307 10.53 -4.26 24.69
C VAL A 307 9.96 -2.85 24.85
N PRO A 308 9.40 -2.52 26.03
CA PRO A 308 9.01 -1.14 26.36
C PRO A 308 10.21 -0.19 26.29
N LEU A 309 9.98 1.00 25.72
CA LEU A 309 10.99 2.06 25.55
C LEU A 309 11.74 2.41 26.84
N PRO A 310 11.10 2.55 28.02
CA PRO A 310 11.83 2.80 29.27
C PRO A 310 12.84 1.70 29.61
N ILE A 311 12.50 0.42 29.36
CA ILE A 311 13.41 -0.71 29.56
C ILE A 311 14.56 -0.65 28.53
N ALA A 312 14.25 -0.37 27.27
CA ALA A 312 15.24 -0.28 26.20
C ALA A 312 16.29 0.83 26.44
N LEU A 313 15.91 1.90 27.14
CA LEU A 313 16.76 3.04 27.49
C LEU A 313 17.41 2.92 28.89
N SER A 314 17.00 1.92 29.70
CA SER A 314 17.41 1.70 31.09
C SER A 314 18.90 1.34 31.26
N THR A 315 19.63 1.17 30.16
CA THR A 315 21.09 0.99 30.14
C THR A 315 21.88 2.29 30.38
N GLY A 316 21.19 3.41 30.63
CA GLY A 316 21.78 4.72 30.96
C GLY A 316 21.98 4.99 32.47
N PRO A 317 22.74 6.04 32.84
CA PRO A 317 23.17 6.31 34.22
C PRO A 317 22.07 6.78 35.19
N THR A 318 20.85 7.03 34.74
CA THR A 318 19.75 7.61 35.53
C THR A 318 18.67 6.57 35.84
N GLY A 319 18.90 5.70 36.84
CA GLY A 319 17.91 4.83 37.46
C GLY A 319 17.33 3.73 36.54
N SER A 320 17.51 2.46 36.92
CA SER A 320 17.01 1.35 36.11
C SER A 320 15.48 1.24 36.24
N THR A 321 14.72 1.63 35.21
CA THR A 321 13.33 1.17 35.09
C THR A 321 13.36 -0.35 34.95
N THR A 322 12.62 -1.04 35.81
CA THR A 322 12.55 -2.49 35.86
C THR A 322 11.25 -3.00 35.24
N ALA A 323 11.15 -4.31 35.03
CA ALA A 323 9.90 -4.92 34.57
C ALA A 323 8.73 -4.70 35.55
N ALA A 324 8.99 -4.46 36.84
CA ALA A 324 7.96 -4.19 37.84
C ALA A 324 7.28 -2.82 37.66
N ASP A 325 7.95 -1.89 36.97
CA ASP A 325 7.43 -0.55 36.69
C ASP A 325 6.55 -0.50 35.42
N ILE A 326 6.46 -1.62 34.69
CA ILE A 326 5.71 -1.75 33.45
C ILE A 326 4.37 -2.44 33.71
N PRO A 327 3.25 -1.92 33.17
CA PRO A 327 1.97 -2.61 33.23
C PRO A 327 2.05 -4.02 32.62
N SER A 328 1.49 -5.03 33.30
CA SER A 328 1.50 -6.42 32.82
C SER A 328 0.54 -6.68 31.65
N ASP A 329 -0.41 -5.77 31.44
CA ASP A 329 -1.53 -5.87 30.50
C ASP A 329 -1.32 -5.01 29.23
N LEU A 330 -0.08 -4.68 28.86
CA LEU A 330 0.22 -3.91 27.64
C LEU A 330 -0.35 -4.54 26.36
N HIS A 331 -0.65 -5.84 26.34
CA HIS A 331 -1.30 -6.51 25.23
C HIS A 331 -2.74 -6.00 24.95
N ASP A 332 -3.43 -5.43 25.96
CA ASP A 332 -4.73 -4.77 25.77
C ASP A 332 -4.61 -3.43 25.05
N ILE A 333 -3.43 -2.81 25.10
CA ILE A 333 -3.11 -1.53 24.47
C ILE A 333 -2.50 -1.73 23.09
N PHE A 334 -1.57 -2.68 22.95
CA PHE A 334 -0.90 -3.00 21.69
C PHE A 334 -1.57 -4.21 21.05
N THR A 335 -0.89 -5.35 21.02
CA THR A 335 -1.47 -6.61 20.58
C THR A 335 -1.01 -7.72 21.50
N ASN A 336 -1.66 -8.87 21.44
CA ASN A 336 -1.05 -10.10 21.95
C ASN A 336 0.35 -10.26 21.35
N ARG A 337 1.30 -10.69 22.16
CA ARG A 337 2.72 -10.74 21.78
C ARG A 337 2.92 -11.69 20.60
N LEU A 338 3.51 -11.15 19.54
CA LEU A 338 4.06 -11.93 18.42
C LEU A 338 5.52 -12.31 18.74
N PRO A 339 6.06 -13.40 18.16
CA PRO A 339 7.47 -13.74 18.30
C PRO A 339 8.38 -12.59 17.85
N ASP A 340 9.50 -12.39 18.55
CA ASP A 340 10.47 -11.33 18.22
C ASP A 340 11.00 -11.47 16.77
N GLU A 341 11.14 -12.70 16.28
CA GLU A 341 11.53 -13.01 14.90
C GLU A 341 10.59 -12.40 13.84
N VAL A 342 9.28 -12.37 14.12
CA VAL A 342 8.30 -11.73 13.22
C VAL A 342 8.58 -10.22 13.11
N PHE A 343 8.89 -9.58 14.24
CA PHE A 343 9.25 -8.17 14.28
C PHE A 343 10.62 -7.91 13.66
N TYR A 344 11.57 -8.85 13.77
CA TYR A 344 12.84 -8.77 13.06
C TYR A 344 12.62 -8.73 11.55
N TYR A 345 11.86 -9.69 10.99
CA TYR A 345 11.56 -9.71 9.55
C TYR A 345 10.78 -8.48 9.09
N LEU A 346 9.82 -8.01 9.90
CA LEU A 346 9.11 -6.77 9.65
C LEU A 346 10.09 -5.58 9.60
N SER A 347 11.00 -5.47 10.57
CA SER A 347 11.94 -4.35 10.69
C SER A 347 12.88 -4.20 9.50
N ARG A 348 13.16 -5.31 8.79
CA ARG A 348 13.98 -5.36 7.58
C ARG A 348 13.18 -5.09 6.29
N GLY A 349 11.87 -4.88 6.40
CA GLY A 349 10.96 -4.65 5.28
C GLY A 349 10.83 -5.87 4.36
N LEU A 350 10.85 -7.08 4.92
CA LEU A 350 10.72 -8.33 4.16
C LEU A 350 9.27 -8.64 3.80
N PHE A 351 8.33 -8.15 4.62
CA PHE A 351 6.90 -8.18 4.36
C PHE A 351 6.23 -6.95 4.97
N THR A 352 5.05 -6.58 4.49
CA THR A 352 4.29 -5.45 5.02
C THR A 352 3.45 -5.87 6.24
N PRO A 353 3.13 -4.95 7.18
CA PRO A 353 2.36 -5.29 8.37
C PRO A 353 0.93 -5.77 8.08
N GLN A 354 0.40 -5.57 6.87
CA GLN A 354 -1.03 -5.69 6.53
C GLN A 354 -1.68 -7.01 6.99
N ALA A 355 -1.04 -8.15 6.71
CA ALA A 355 -1.60 -9.45 7.08
C ALA A 355 -1.58 -9.70 8.60
N LEU A 356 -0.54 -9.21 9.27
CA LEU A 356 -0.49 -9.19 10.74
C LEU A 356 -1.56 -8.28 11.31
N VAL A 357 -1.81 -7.11 10.70
CA VAL A 357 -2.88 -6.20 11.13
C VAL A 357 -4.25 -6.88 11.04
N TRP A 358 -4.52 -7.65 9.99
CA TRP A 358 -5.78 -8.41 9.93
C TRP A 358 -5.92 -9.38 11.09
N LEU A 359 -4.84 -10.11 11.41
CA LEU A 359 -4.81 -11.10 12.47
C LEU A 359 -4.90 -10.47 13.87
N THR A 360 -4.03 -9.51 14.18
CA THR A 360 -3.93 -8.90 15.53
C THR A 360 -5.12 -8.02 15.85
N SER A 361 -5.68 -7.37 14.84
CA SER A 361 -6.88 -6.58 14.99
C SER A 361 -8.14 -7.47 15.00
N GLY A 362 -8.12 -8.62 14.30
CA GLY A 362 -9.28 -9.49 14.14
C GLY A 362 -10.31 -8.95 13.15
N GLN A 363 -9.92 -8.06 12.23
CA GLN A 363 -10.77 -7.66 11.11
C GLN A 363 -10.01 -7.44 9.82
N VAL A 364 -10.71 -7.63 8.69
CA VAL A 364 -10.34 -7.10 7.38
C VAL A 364 -11.31 -5.96 7.06
N ILE A 365 -10.79 -4.76 6.82
CA ILE A 365 -11.59 -3.62 6.34
C ILE A 365 -11.33 -3.44 4.85
N GLU A 366 -12.39 -3.46 4.06
CA GLU A 366 -12.38 -3.08 2.65
C GLU A 366 -12.91 -1.67 2.49
N ASN A 367 -12.05 -0.78 1.99
CA ASN A 367 -12.40 0.59 1.65
C ASN A 367 -12.96 0.69 0.23
N PRO A 368 -13.78 1.70 -0.06
CA PRO A 368 -14.27 1.91 -1.42
C PRO A 368 -13.11 2.20 -2.38
N PRO A 369 -13.10 1.57 -3.56
CA PRO A 369 -12.11 1.87 -4.59
C PRO A 369 -12.30 3.28 -5.16
N LEU A 370 -11.41 3.69 -6.06
CA LEU A 370 -11.38 5.04 -6.63
C LEU A 370 -12.61 5.37 -7.49
N ASP A 371 -13.23 4.37 -8.12
CA ASP A 371 -14.49 4.47 -8.87
C ASP A 371 -15.74 4.38 -7.97
N ASN A 372 -15.56 4.35 -6.64
CA ASN A 372 -16.59 4.15 -5.59
C ASN A 372 -17.16 2.73 -5.48
N GLY A 373 -16.82 1.79 -6.38
CA GLY A 373 -17.22 0.38 -6.26
C GLY A 373 -18.73 0.20 -6.28
N GLU A 374 -19.40 0.94 -7.17
CA GLU A 374 -20.85 0.93 -7.33
C GLU A 374 -21.34 -0.33 -8.08
N THR A 375 -20.45 -1.06 -8.78
CA THR A 375 -20.79 -2.23 -9.59
C THR A 375 -21.01 -3.48 -8.74
N ASN A 376 -22.00 -4.30 -9.11
CA ASN A 376 -22.32 -5.52 -8.36
C ASN A 376 -21.23 -6.59 -8.55
N GLU A 377 -20.64 -6.61 -9.73
CA GLU A 377 -19.55 -7.49 -10.12
C GLU A 377 -18.31 -7.23 -9.25
N TYR A 378 -17.94 -5.96 -9.03
CA TYR A 378 -16.81 -5.64 -8.16
C TYR A 378 -17.08 -6.01 -6.70
N ARG A 379 -18.29 -5.75 -6.19
CA ARG A 379 -18.68 -6.12 -4.82
C ARG A 379 -18.61 -7.63 -4.59
N ARG A 380 -19.10 -8.44 -5.55
CA ARG A 380 -18.96 -9.91 -5.50
C ARG A 380 -17.50 -10.33 -5.60
N PHE A 381 -16.74 -9.75 -6.53
CA PHE A 381 -15.33 -10.05 -6.71
C PHE A 381 -14.50 -9.79 -5.44
N VAL A 382 -14.59 -8.60 -4.84
CA VAL A 382 -13.82 -8.27 -3.63
C VAL A 382 -14.24 -9.13 -2.44
N LYS A 383 -15.52 -9.47 -2.34
CA LYS A 383 -16.03 -10.32 -1.27
C LYS A 383 -15.60 -11.77 -1.45
N ASP A 384 -15.97 -12.38 -2.57
CA ASP A 384 -15.94 -13.83 -2.76
C ASP A 384 -14.59 -14.30 -3.30
N VAL A 385 -13.91 -13.51 -4.14
CA VAL A 385 -12.63 -13.90 -4.79
C VAL A 385 -11.42 -13.42 -3.99
N ILE A 386 -11.48 -12.18 -3.48
CA ILE A 386 -10.32 -11.57 -2.81
C ILE A 386 -10.26 -11.91 -1.32
N THR A 387 -11.40 -11.85 -0.62
CA THR A 387 -11.42 -11.76 0.84
C THR A 387 -11.95 -13.00 1.53
N GLU A 388 -13.22 -13.37 1.33
CA GLU A 388 -13.92 -14.44 2.07
C GLU A 388 -13.78 -15.82 1.42
N GLY A 389 -13.48 -15.91 0.13
CA GLY A 389 -13.29 -17.18 -0.55
C GLY A 389 -12.20 -18.02 0.11
N ALA A 390 -12.44 -19.32 0.26
CA ALA A 390 -11.49 -20.23 0.91
C ALA A 390 -10.16 -20.35 0.14
N THR A 391 -10.20 -20.15 -1.18
CA THR A 391 -9.04 -20.04 -2.07
C THR A 391 -8.65 -18.57 -2.33
N GLY A 392 -9.27 -17.60 -1.66
CA GLY A 392 -8.97 -16.19 -1.80
C GLY A 392 -7.60 -15.84 -1.23
N PRO A 393 -6.88 -14.86 -1.80
CA PRO A 393 -5.52 -14.55 -1.34
C PRO A 393 -5.45 -14.11 0.13
N ARG A 394 -6.43 -13.35 0.64
CA ARG A 394 -6.42 -12.88 2.04
C ARG A 394 -6.68 -14.00 3.04
N ALA A 395 -7.65 -14.86 2.76
CA ALA A 395 -7.92 -16.03 3.58
C ALA A 395 -6.71 -16.97 3.63
N THR A 396 -6.08 -17.21 2.47
CA THR A 396 -4.86 -18.03 2.36
C THR A 396 -3.69 -17.42 3.13
N ALA A 397 -3.48 -16.09 3.06
CA ALA A 397 -2.44 -15.41 3.83
C ALA A 397 -2.65 -15.56 5.35
N LEU A 398 -3.89 -15.40 5.83
CA LEU A 398 -4.21 -15.60 7.25
C LEU A 398 -3.94 -17.04 7.71
N ALA A 399 -4.30 -18.04 6.91
CA ALA A 399 -4.01 -19.44 7.22
C ALA A 399 -2.50 -19.73 7.27
N LEU A 400 -1.72 -19.19 6.33
CA LEU A 400 -0.26 -19.33 6.32
C LEU A 400 0.38 -18.75 7.58
N ILE A 401 0.05 -17.50 7.94
CA ILE A 401 0.62 -16.86 9.14
C ILE A 401 0.24 -17.64 10.40
N THR A 402 -1.04 -18.03 10.54
CA THR A 402 -1.50 -18.75 11.74
C THR A 402 -0.98 -20.19 11.82
N SER A 403 -0.51 -20.77 10.72
CA SER A 403 0.14 -22.09 10.71
C SER A 403 1.52 -22.09 11.37
N VAL A 404 2.23 -20.94 11.37
CA VAL A 404 3.58 -20.80 11.94
C VAL A 404 3.59 -20.08 13.29
N LEU A 405 2.49 -19.41 13.66
CA LEU A 405 2.34 -18.76 14.95
C LEU A 405 1.78 -19.71 16.02
N HIS A 406 1.80 -19.27 17.28
CA HIS A 406 1.20 -19.99 18.40
C HIS A 406 -0.27 -20.37 18.12
N SER A 407 -0.68 -21.58 18.51
CA SER A 407 -1.98 -22.18 18.18
C SER A 407 -3.20 -21.37 18.66
N SER A 408 -3.03 -20.46 19.60
CA SER A 408 -4.07 -19.50 20.00
C SER A 408 -4.57 -18.65 18.83
N TRP A 409 -3.69 -18.30 17.88
CA TRP A 409 -4.05 -17.48 16.72
C TRP A 409 -4.90 -18.23 15.68
N GLN A 410 -4.86 -19.56 15.66
CA GLN A 410 -5.70 -20.37 14.78
C GLN A 410 -7.18 -20.32 15.16
N LYS A 411 -7.49 -19.92 16.40
CA LYS A 411 -8.87 -19.75 16.90
C LYS A 411 -9.43 -18.35 16.63
N THR A 412 -8.61 -17.42 16.12
CA THR A 412 -9.02 -16.06 15.86
C THR A 412 -10.02 -16.03 14.71
N ARG A 413 -11.21 -15.45 14.95
CA ARG A 413 -12.18 -15.17 13.90
C ARG A 413 -11.95 -13.75 13.40
N VAL A 414 -11.70 -13.60 12.10
CA VAL A 414 -11.40 -12.30 11.50
C VAL A 414 -12.63 -11.78 10.78
N THR A 415 -13.31 -10.78 11.36
CA THR A 415 -14.54 -10.21 10.79
C THR A 415 -14.23 -9.40 9.53
N THR A 416 -15.06 -9.51 8.50
CA THR A 416 -14.91 -8.78 7.24
C THR A 416 -15.87 -7.59 7.20
N HIS A 417 -15.34 -6.39 6.95
CA HIS A 417 -16.12 -5.15 6.87
C HIS A 417 -15.99 -4.57 5.48
N PHE A 418 -17.09 -4.50 4.74
CA PHE A 418 -17.15 -3.86 3.43
C PHE A 418 -17.82 -2.50 3.54
N TRP A 419 -17.33 -1.51 2.78
CA TRP A 419 -17.90 -0.15 2.79
C TRP A 419 -19.37 -0.06 2.38
N TYR A 420 -19.90 -1.08 1.70
CA TYR A 420 -21.31 -1.18 1.30
C TYR A 420 -22.16 -2.03 2.26
N ASP A 421 -21.55 -2.63 3.29
CA ASP A 421 -22.25 -3.46 4.26
C ASP A 421 -22.34 -2.75 5.61
N ASN A 422 -23.57 -2.46 6.05
CA ASN A 422 -23.84 -1.81 7.32
C ASN A 422 -23.81 -2.77 8.51
N ASN A 423 -23.92 -4.09 8.29
CA ASN A 423 -23.95 -5.06 9.37
C ASN A 423 -23.24 -6.36 8.99
N PRO A 424 -21.90 -6.40 9.14
CA PRO A 424 -21.08 -7.54 8.73
C PRO A 424 -21.40 -8.77 9.58
N LYS A 425 -21.70 -9.88 8.90
CA LYS A 425 -22.03 -11.17 9.55
C LYS A 425 -20.96 -12.23 9.33
N ASN A 426 -20.12 -12.03 8.32
CA ASN A 426 -19.15 -13.01 7.86
C ASN A 426 -17.79 -12.79 8.53
N PHE A 427 -17.03 -13.88 8.59
CA PHE A 427 -15.68 -13.88 9.14
C PHE A 427 -14.86 -14.91 8.38
N ILE A 428 -13.57 -14.61 8.24
CA ILE A 428 -12.57 -15.57 7.76
C ILE A 428 -12.13 -16.40 8.97
N SER A 429 -12.14 -17.73 8.80
CA SER A 429 -11.57 -18.66 9.78
C SER A 429 -10.20 -19.11 9.27
N PRO A 430 -9.08 -18.72 9.92
CA PRO A 430 -7.74 -19.09 9.46
C PRO A 430 -7.50 -20.61 9.41
N ASN A 431 -8.29 -21.40 10.16
CA ASN A 431 -8.23 -22.86 10.21
C ASN A 431 -9.31 -23.57 9.35
N GLY A 432 -9.90 -22.88 8.37
CA GLY A 432 -10.90 -23.48 7.49
C GLY A 432 -10.32 -24.66 6.70
N ALA A 433 -11.03 -25.79 6.63
CA ALA A 433 -10.52 -27.04 6.08
C ALA A 433 -9.90 -26.92 4.67
N GLN A 434 -10.56 -26.17 3.77
CA GLN A 434 -10.05 -25.94 2.42
C GLN A 434 -8.77 -25.08 2.41
N THR A 435 -8.71 -24.02 3.22
CA THR A 435 -7.53 -23.16 3.29
C THR A 435 -6.36 -23.88 3.96
N THR A 436 -6.63 -24.69 4.99
CA THR A 436 -5.61 -25.55 5.63
C THR A 436 -5.02 -26.54 4.64
N SER A 437 -5.83 -27.17 3.78
CA SER A 437 -5.29 -28.10 2.78
C SER A 437 -4.39 -27.42 1.74
N LEU A 438 -4.66 -26.14 1.41
CA LEU A 438 -3.75 -25.33 0.59
C LEU A 438 -2.41 -25.09 1.29
N VAL A 439 -2.43 -24.77 2.58
CA VAL A 439 -1.20 -24.57 3.37
C VAL A 439 -0.38 -25.87 3.44
N GLU A 440 -1.01 -27.02 3.65
CA GLU A 440 -0.34 -28.31 3.71
C GLU A 440 0.40 -28.67 2.41
N ARG A 441 -0.11 -28.23 1.24
CA ARG A 441 0.53 -28.47 -0.07
C ARG A 441 1.91 -27.83 -0.20
N VAL A 442 2.14 -26.68 0.44
CA VAL A 442 3.41 -25.94 0.32
C VAL A 442 4.48 -26.32 1.34
N VAL A 443 4.11 -27.07 2.39
CA VAL A 443 5.06 -27.52 3.43
C VAL A 443 6.21 -28.35 2.84
N ASN A 444 5.94 -29.10 1.76
CA ASN A 444 6.93 -29.97 1.11
C ASN A 444 7.82 -29.27 0.07
N TRP A 445 7.78 -27.94 -0.01
CA TRP A 445 8.67 -27.15 -0.87
C TRP A 445 9.78 -26.53 -0.04
N ASN A 446 10.86 -27.29 0.15
CA ASN A 446 12.14 -26.85 0.72
C ASN A 446 13.30 -27.31 -0.18
N VAL A 447 13.38 -26.70 -1.37
CA VAL A 447 14.32 -27.04 -2.44
C VAL A 447 15.70 -26.46 -2.14
N PRO A 448 16.76 -27.28 -2.05
CA PRO A 448 18.11 -26.80 -1.76
C PRO A 448 18.75 -26.11 -2.98
N SER A 449 19.72 -25.25 -2.70
CA SER A 449 20.51 -24.50 -3.70
C SER A 449 21.06 -25.37 -4.84
N SER A 450 21.47 -26.61 -4.60
CA SER A 450 22.00 -27.49 -5.65
C SER A 450 21.00 -27.76 -6.76
N ILE A 451 19.73 -27.97 -6.41
CA ILE A 451 18.66 -28.19 -7.39
C ILE A 451 18.34 -26.90 -8.14
N VAL A 452 18.37 -25.75 -7.44
CA VAL A 452 18.17 -24.43 -8.08
C VAL A 452 19.28 -24.15 -9.10
N GLU A 453 20.54 -24.39 -8.73
CA GLU A 453 21.70 -24.23 -9.62
C GLU A 453 21.69 -25.20 -10.81
N ASP A 454 21.21 -26.44 -10.61
CA ASP A 454 20.99 -27.39 -11.70
C ASP A 454 19.92 -26.88 -12.69
N GLU A 455 18.82 -26.31 -12.18
CA GLU A 455 17.75 -25.77 -13.02
C GLU A 455 18.15 -24.51 -13.77
N LEU A 456 18.91 -23.60 -13.14
CA LEU A 456 19.51 -22.45 -13.82
C LEU A 456 20.37 -22.89 -15.00
N ARG A 457 21.22 -23.91 -14.80
CA ARG A 457 22.05 -24.47 -15.88
C ARG A 457 21.24 -25.17 -16.96
N ARG A 458 20.28 -26.03 -16.58
CA ARG A 458 19.45 -26.79 -17.52
C ARG A 458 18.63 -25.87 -18.43
N GLN A 459 18.11 -24.78 -17.88
CA GLN A 459 17.26 -23.83 -18.59
C GLN A 459 18.04 -22.68 -19.20
N SER A 460 19.37 -22.62 -19.03
CA SER A 460 20.22 -21.49 -19.45
C SER A 460 19.69 -20.14 -18.94
N SER A 461 19.21 -20.11 -17.69
CA SER A 461 18.67 -18.91 -17.05
C SER A 461 19.69 -18.29 -16.12
N SER A 462 19.68 -16.95 -16.03
CA SER A 462 20.46 -16.17 -15.06
C SER A 462 19.57 -15.55 -13.97
N THR A 463 18.26 -15.79 -13.99
CA THR A 463 17.27 -15.19 -13.09
C THR A 463 16.38 -16.27 -12.47
N ILE A 464 15.96 -16.01 -11.24
CA ILE A 464 15.02 -16.86 -10.49
C ILE A 464 13.66 -16.17 -10.52
N ASP A 465 12.85 -16.56 -11.50
CA ASP A 465 11.57 -15.94 -11.81
C ASP A 465 10.48 -17.02 -12.02
N PHE A 466 9.29 -16.62 -12.49
CA PHE A 466 8.22 -17.58 -12.75
C PHE A 466 8.59 -18.54 -13.87
N ALA A 467 9.28 -18.07 -14.92
CA ALA A 467 9.70 -18.93 -16.02
C ALA A 467 10.62 -20.07 -15.56
N LEU A 468 11.65 -19.77 -14.75
CA LEU A 468 12.54 -20.79 -14.20
C LEU A 468 11.76 -21.82 -13.37
N CYS A 469 10.91 -21.34 -12.47
CA CYS A 469 10.18 -22.20 -11.53
C CYS A 469 9.18 -23.10 -12.26
N LEU A 470 8.49 -22.58 -13.28
CA LEU A 470 7.56 -23.34 -14.11
C LEU A 470 8.29 -24.32 -15.03
N GLY A 471 9.44 -23.92 -15.58
CA GLY A 471 10.29 -24.81 -16.36
C GLY A 471 10.81 -25.99 -15.54
N ALA A 472 11.02 -25.80 -14.23
CA ALA A 472 11.40 -26.85 -13.29
C ALA A 472 10.25 -27.79 -12.90
N THR A 473 8.99 -27.43 -13.19
CA THR A 473 7.80 -28.25 -12.89
C THR A 473 7.02 -28.68 -14.12
N VAL A 474 7.58 -28.49 -15.33
CA VAL A 474 6.88 -28.75 -16.62
C VAL A 474 6.54 -30.23 -16.85
N THR A 475 7.24 -31.17 -16.18
CA THR A 475 6.90 -32.61 -16.21
C THR A 475 6.87 -33.16 -14.80
N ASP A 476 6.11 -34.24 -14.56
CA ASP A 476 6.04 -34.89 -13.24
C ASP A 476 7.41 -35.31 -12.70
N LYS A 477 8.30 -35.77 -13.60
CA LYS A 477 9.68 -36.13 -13.23
C LYS A 477 10.46 -34.93 -12.72
N LEU A 478 10.37 -33.78 -13.39
CA LEU A 478 11.04 -32.56 -12.96
C LEU A 478 10.40 -31.98 -11.68
N ALA A 479 9.06 -31.94 -11.62
CA ALA A 479 8.32 -31.47 -10.45
C ALA A 479 8.61 -32.30 -9.19
N SER A 480 8.86 -33.61 -9.33
CA SER A 480 9.24 -34.45 -8.19
C SER A 480 10.59 -34.06 -7.58
N ARG A 481 11.54 -33.54 -8.38
CA ARG A 481 12.83 -33.04 -7.90
C ARG A 481 12.69 -31.79 -7.05
N THR A 482 11.66 -30.98 -7.29
CA THR A 482 11.41 -29.74 -6.54
C THR A 482 10.57 -29.97 -5.28
N ARG A 483 10.25 -31.23 -4.91
CA ARG A 483 9.50 -31.56 -3.70
C ARG A 483 10.43 -32.19 -2.66
N THR A 484 10.94 -31.36 -1.76
CA THR A 484 11.87 -31.77 -0.70
C THR A 484 11.32 -31.33 0.66
N LYS A 485 11.28 -32.26 1.61
CA LYS A 485 10.80 -31.97 2.98
C LYS A 485 11.79 -31.07 3.73
N PRO A 486 11.30 -30.16 4.60
CA PRO A 486 12.17 -29.36 5.45
C PRO A 486 13.07 -30.24 6.33
N ASN A 487 14.36 -29.90 6.40
CA ASN A 487 15.30 -30.52 7.31
C ASN A 487 15.82 -29.47 8.31
N PRO A 488 15.52 -29.60 9.62
CA PRO A 488 15.98 -28.63 10.62
C PRO A 488 17.49 -28.45 10.69
N ASN A 489 18.27 -29.46 10.30
CA ASN A 489 19.74 -29.40 10.30
C ASN A 489 20.31 -28.74 9.05
N HIS A 490 19.49 -28.52 8.02
CA HIS A 490 19.87 -27.89 6.76
C HIS A 490 18.80 -26.87 6.36
N PRO A 491 18.75 -25.72 7.06
CA PRO A 491 17.86 -24.63 6.68
C PRO A 491 18.26 -24.04 5.31
N LEU A 492 17.36 -23.24 4.73
CA LEU A 492 17.69 -22.42 3.58
C LEU A 492 18.62 -21.28 4.04
N GLU A 493 19.82 -21.23 3.50
CA GLU A 493 20.91 -20.30 3.83
C GLU A 493 21.15 -19.25 2.73
N LYS A 494 21.02 -19.61 1.44
CA LYS A 494 21.27 -18.71 0.31
C LYS A 494 20.02 -17.92 -0.07
N LYS A 495 20.22 -16.69 -0.54
CA LYS A 495 19.14 -15.84 -1.06
C LYS A 495 18.38 -16.54 -2.19
N ASP A 496 19.10 -17.09 -3.16
CA ASP A 496 18.56 -17.69 -4.37
C ASP A 496 17.63 -18.88 -4.08
N GLU A 497 18.00 -19.75 -3.14
CA GLU A 497 17.14 -20.86 -2.75
C GLU A 497 15.89 -20.39 -2.00
N VAL A 498 15.99 -19.35 -1.16
CA VAL A 498 14.80 -18.78 -0.53
C VAL A 498 13.85 -18.25 -1.60
N VAL A 499 14.34 -17.37 -2.49
CA VAL A 499 13.57 -16.76 -3.58
C VAL A 499 12.85 -17.82 -4.43
N ALA A 500 13.55 -18.88 -4.85
CA ALA A 500 12.96 -19.96 -5.65
C ALA A 500 11.84 -20.69 -4.88
N ASN A 501 12.07 -21.03 -3.61
CA ASN A 501 11.05 -21.66 -2.77
C ASN A 501 9.82 -20.79 -2.58
N VAL A 502 9.98 -19.46 -2.43
CA VAL A 502 8.84 -18.54 -2.34
C VAL A 502 8.00 -18.61 -3.61
N ILE A 503 8.62 -18.52 -4.79
CA ILE A 503 7.91 -18.55 -6.06
C ILE A 503 7.15 -19.87 -6.21
N TRP A 504 7.79 -21.01 -5.99
CA TRP A 504 7.10 -22.30 -6.12
C TRP A 504 5.95 -22.46 -5.15
N ARG A 505 6.13 -22.08 -3.87
CA ARG A 505 5.05 -22.13 -2.88
C ARG A 505 3.89 -21.22 -3.28
N PHE A 506 4.19 -20.01 -3.75
CA PHE A 506 3.17 -19.08 -4.24
C PHE A 506 2.40 -19.64 -5.44
N LEU A 507 3.10 -20.15 -6.46
CA LEU A 507 2.49 -20.74 -7.64
C LEU A 507 1.67 -21.99 -7.29
N GLU A 508 2.11 -22.80 -6.32
CA GLU A 508 1.39 -23.98 -5.84
C GLU A 508 0.09 -23.58 -5.11
N LEU A 509 0.14 -22.62 -4.19
CA LEU A 509 -1.05 -22.10 -3.48
C LEU A 509 -2.11 -21.58 -4.45
N ARG A 510 -1.66 -21.03 -5.58
CA ARG A 510 -2.52 -20.45 -6.63
C ARG A 510 -2.82 -21.42 -7.77
N GLY A 511 -2.31 -22.65 -7.72
CA GLY A 511 -2.60 -23.70 -8.70
C GLY A 511 -2.01 -23.46 -10.10
N PHE A 512 -0.90 -22.73 -10.21
CA PHE A 512 -0.31 -22.34 -11.51
C PHE A 512 0.87 -23.18 -11.98
N LEU A 513 1.38 -24.12 -11.18
CA LEU A 513 2.55 -24.94 -11.57
C LEU A 513 2.37 -25.75 -12.85
N LEU A 514 1.12 -26.05 -13.24
CA LEU A 514 0.78 -26.81 -14.46
C LEU A 514 0.59 -25.94 -15.71
N HIS A 515 0.62 -24.61 -15.59
CA HIS A 515 0.34 -23.66 -16.69
C HIS A 515 1.60 -23.03 -17.27
N ALA A 516 2.71 -23.79 -17.28
CA ALA A 516 4.06 -23.31 -17.54
C ALA A 516 4.22 -22.53 -18.87
N VAL A 517 3.48 -22.93 -19.91
CA VAL A 517 3.60 -22.34 -21.26
C VAL A 517 3.03 -20.92 -21.32
N CYS A 518 2.04 -20.60 -20.48
CA CYS A 518 1.31 -19.34 -20.56
C CYS A 518 2.07 -18.15 -19.95
N LEU A 519 3.13 -18.35 -19.16
CA LEU A 519 3.79 -17.32 -18.37
C LEU A 519 5.20 -16.92 -18.85
N LEU A 520 5.60 -17.32 -20.06
CA LEU A 520 6.98 -17.11 -20.56
C LEU A 520 7.30 -15.66 -20.96
N LYS A 521 6.30 -14.86 -21.34
CA LYS A 521 6.44 -13.44 -21.70
C LYS A 521 5.53 -12.60 -20.82
N PHE A 522 5.99 -11.40 -20.45
CA PHE A 522 5.26 -10.48 -19.56
C PHE A 522 4.84 -11.15 -18.24
N GLN A 523 5.75 -11.88 -17.58
CA GLN A 523 5.45 -12.82 -16.48
C GLN A 523 4.43 -12.27 -15.46
N ASP A 524 4.70 -11.10 -14.87
CA ASP A 524 3.82 -10.45 -13.88
C ASP A 524 2.44 -10.07 -14.45
N SER A 525 2.42 -9.37 -15.59
CA SER A 525 1.16 -8.94 -16.23
C SER A 525 0.34 -10.13 -16.71
N MET A 526 0.99 -11.18 -17.19
CA MET A 526 0.34 -12.40 -17.66
C MET A 526 -0.20 -13.22 -16.49
N TYR A 527 0.50 -13.26 -15.36
CA TYR A 527 0.01 -13.87 -14.13
C TYR A 527 -1.26 -13.17 -13.63
N LEU A 528 -1.25 -11.82 -13.59
CA LEU A 528 -2.44 -11.04 -13.25
C LEU A 528 -3.58 -11.29 -14.24
N PHE A 529 -3.29 -11.32 -15.54
CA PHE A 529 -4.28 -11.63 -16.57
C PHE A 529 -4.94 -12.99 -16.33
N LEU A 530 -4.16 -14.03 -16.04
CA LEU A 530 -4.69 -15.36 -15.75
C LEU A 530 -5.55 -15.41 -14.48
N GLU A 531 -5.16 -14.71 -13.42
CA GLU A 531 -5.98 -14.58 -12.21
C GLU A 531 -7.29 -13.82 -12.48
N MET A 532 -7.26 -12.78 -13.32
CA MET A 532 -8.45 -12.04 -13.74
C MET A 532 -9.38 -12.87 -14.63
N VAL A 533 -8.81 -13.72 -15.51
CA VAL A 533 -9.57 -14.71 -16.30
C VAL A 533 -10.22 -15.74 -15.36
N ARG A 534 -9.47 -16.28 -14.39
CA ARG A 534 -10.00 -17.20 -13.37
C ARG A 534 -11.16 -16.60 -12.59
N ALA A 535 -11.08 -15.31 -12.29
CA ALA A 535 -12.13 -14.58 -11.58
C ALA A 535 -13.34 -14.22 -12.47
N GLY A 536 -13.26 -14.45 -13.78
CA GLY A 536 -14.34 -14.15 -14.72
C GLY A 536 -14.56 -12.67 -15.00
N VAL A 537 -13.55 -11.81 -14.78
CA VAL A 537 -13.66 -10.34 -14.92
C VAL A 537 -13.01 -9.78 -16.19
N ILE A 538 -12.45 -10.66 -17.04
CA ILE A 538 -11.97 -10.30 -18.38
C ILE A 538 -13.10 -10.52 -19.39
N HIS A 539 -13.72 -9.45 -19.85
CA HIS A 539 -14.73 -9.45 -20.91
C HIS A 539 -14.93 -8.04 -21.49
N GLY A 540 -15.62 -7.94 -22.62
CA GLY A 540 -16.02 -6.66 -23.25
C GLY A 540 -17.34 -6.07 -22.77
N ASN A 541 -18.09 -6.76 -21.90
CA ASN A 541 -19.42 -6.29 -21.45
C ASN A 541 -19.35 -5.08 -20.51
N LEU A 542 -20.42 -4.27 -20.51
CA LEU A 542 -20.62 -3.17 -19.57
C LEU A 542 -20.82 -3.66 -18.14
N TRP A 543 -20.25 -2.97 -17.16
CA TRP A 543 -20.43 -3.30 -15.75
C TRP A 543 -21.79 -2.80 -15.24
N SER A 544 -22.57 -3.68 -14.58
CA SER A 544 -23.96 -3.38 -14.19
C SER A 544 -24.83 -2.84 -15.36
N GLY A 545 -24.53 -3.20 -16.61
CA GLY A 545 -25.25 -2.71 -17.80
C GLY A 545 -25.11 -1.20 -18.06
N ARG A 546 -24.12 -0.54 -17.46
CA ARG A 546 -23.91 0.91 -17.57
C ARG A 546 -22.60 1.22 -18.30
N ALA A 547 -22.66 2.14 -19.26
CA ALA A 547 -21.48 2.73 -19.86
C ALA A 547 -20.95 3.88 -18.99
N TYR A 548 -19.64 3.91 -18.78
CA TYR A 548 -18.95 5.02 -18.12
C TYR A 548 -18.19 5.87 -19.14
N SER A 549 -17.83 7.10 -18.73
CA SER A 549 -17.05 8.02 -19.55
C SER A 549 -15.65 7.49 -19.88
N GLY A 550 -15.16 7.83 -21.07
CA GLY A 550 -13.85 7.41 -21.55
C GLY A 550 -13.76 5.96 -22.04
N GLY A 551 -14.89 5.32 -22.36
CA GLY A 551 -14.96 4.10 -23.17
C GLY A 551 -14.81 4.37 -24.69
N PRO A 552 -15.05 3.36 -25.54
CA PRO A 552 -15.04 3.47 -26.99
C PRO A 552 -15.97 4.57 -27.52
N SER A 553 -15.49 5.37 -28.45
CA SER A 553 -16.25 6.51 -28.99
C SER A 553 -17.06 6.15 -30.24
N PHE A 554 -16.56 5.21 -31.04
CA PHE A 554 -17.10 4.85 -32.35
C PHE A 554 -17.51 3.38 -32.43
N GLY A 555 -18.22 3.03 -33.51
CA GLY A 555 -18.60 1.66 -33.85
C GLY A 555 -19.94 1.17 -33.30
N GLU A 556 -20.37 0.03 -33.83
CA GLU A 556 -21.53 -0.72 -33.38
C GLU A 556 -21.28 -1.38 -32.00
N ASP A 557 -22.33 -1.87 -31.34
CA ASP A 557 -22.24 -2.43 -29.99
C ASP A 557 -21.21 -3.57 -29.87
N GLU A 558 -21.09 -4.43 -30.89
CA GLU A 558 -20.11 -5.53 -30.91
C GLU A 558 -18.66 -5.03 -31.11
N GLU A 559 -18.47 -3.97 -31.88
CA GLU A 559 -17.17 -3.32 -32.07
C GLU A 559 -16.72 -2.62 -30.78
N LYS A 560 -17.66 -1.94 -30.10
CA LYS A 560 -17.42 -1.34 -28.79
C LYS A 560 -17.06 -2.38 -27.73
N LYS A 561 -17.73 -3.54 -27.71
CA LYS A 561 -17.36 -4.67 -26.82
C LYS A 561 -15.94 -5.17 -27.11
N SER A 562 -15.58 -5.30 -28.38
CA SER A 562 -14.24 -5.71 -28.81
C SER A 562 -13.17 -4.73 -28.33
N MET A 563 -13.41 -3.44 -28.54
CA MET A 563 -12.51 -2.38 -28.09
C MET A 563 -12.41 -2.31 -26.56
N LEU A 564 -13.51 -2.45 -25.82
CA LEU A 564 -13.50 -2.52 -24.35
C LEU A 564 -12.65 -3.67 -23.84
N LEU A 565 -12.78 -4.85 -24.45
CA LEU A 565 -11.96 -6.01 -24.09
C LEU A 565 -10.47 -5.71 -24.29
N ILE A 566 -10.09 -5.14 -25.43
CA ILE A 566 -8.71 -4.75 -25.73
C ILE A 566 -8.20 -3.73 -24.71
N MET A 567 -8.94 -2.65 -24.48
CA MET A 567 -8.56 -1.61 -23.51
C MET A 567 -8.33 -2.19 -22.11
N ARG A 568 -9.19 -3.11 -21.65
CA ARG A 568 -9.08 -3.77 -20.34
C ARG A 568 -7.86 -4.69 -20.28
N VAL A 569 -7.64 -5.54 -21.28
CA VAL A 569 -6.48 -6.44 -21.34
C VAL A 569 -5.18 -5.64 -21.33
N LEU A 570 -5.08 -4.58 -22.12
CA LEU A 570 -3.86 -3.75 -22.18
C LEU A 570 -3.61 -2.96 -20.89
N SER A 571 -4.65 -2.64 -20.12
CA SER A 571 -4.52 -1.97 -18.81
C SER A 571 -3.83 -2.82 -17.73
N ILE A 572 -3.57 -4.10 -18.00
CA ILE A 572 -2.83 -5.01 -17.10
C ILE A 572 -1.31 -4.80 -17.22
N VAL A 573 -0.87 -4.14 -18.29
CA VAL A 573 0.55 -3.84 -18.52
C VAL A 573 0.89 -2.47 -17.91
N PRO A 574 1.99 -2.35 -17.16
CA PRO A 574 2.46 -1.06 -16.68
C PRO A 574 2.92 -0.19 -17.84
N LEU A 575 2.47 1.06 -17.89
CA LEU A 575 2.87 2.05 -18.90
C LEU A 575 4.19 2.72 -18.52
N SER A 576 5.09 2.90 -19.48
CA SER A 576 6.38 3.56 -19.26
C SER A 576 6.23 5.08 -19.30
N CYS A 577 6.17 5.72 -18.13
CA CYS A 577 6.01 7.17 -18.01
C CYS A 577 7.32 7.92 -17.67
N LEU A 578 7.38 9.19 -18.05
CA LEU A 578 8.29 10.19 -17.49
C LEU A 578 7.88 10.52 -16.05
N PRO A 579 8.81 10.97 -15.18
CA PRO A 579 8.53 11.29 -13.79
C PRO A 579 7.82 12.65 -13.65
N GLN A 580 6.63 12.76 -14.22
CA GLN A 580 5.80 13.96 -14.20
C GLN A 580 4.32 13.58 -14.01
N PRO A 581 3.49 14.51 -13.52
CA PRO A 581 2.06 14.24 -13.35
C PRO A 581 1.40 13.82 -14.66
N TRP A 582 0.39 12.94 -14.57
CA TRP A 582 -0.41 12.54 -15.73
C TRP A 582 -1.08 13.74 -16.40
N SER A 583 -0.95 13.87 -17.71
CA SER A 583 -1.53 14.95 -18.52
C SER A 583 -2.48 14.46 -19.61
N GLY A 584 -2.63 13.14 -19.77
CA GLY A 584 -3.50 12.54 -20.77
C GLY A 584 -4.99 12.59 -20.37
N PRO A 585 -5.90 12.16 -21.27
CA PRO A 585 -7.32 12.06 -20.95
C PRO A 585 -7.58 11.07 -19.80
N LEU A 586 -8.74 11.19 -19.16
CA LEU A 586 -9.20 10.29 -18.10
C LEU A 586 -10.27 9.33 -18.64
N SER A 587 -10.30 8.12 -18.09
CA SER A 587 -11.32 7.11 -18.40
C SER A 587 -11.89 6.51 -17.11
N ARG A 588 -13.15 6.82 -16.83
CA ARG A 588 -13.89 6.23 -15.71
C ARG A 588 -14.18 4.76 -15.97
N GLU A 589 -14.43 4.40 -17.23
CA GLU A 589 -14.61 3.00 -17.67
C GLU A 589 -13.40 2.13 -17.28
N LEU A 590 -12.18 2.62 -17.53
CA LEU A 590 -10.96 1.91 -17.13
C LEU A 590 -10.66 2.03 -15.65
N LEU A 591 -11.08 3.10 -14.97
CA LEU A 591 -10.95 3.18 -13.51
C LEU A 591 -11.80 2.12 -12.81
N VAL A 592 -13.00 1.81 -13.33
CA VAL A 592 -13.82 0.71 -12.84
C VAL A 592 -13.07 -0.61 -12.99
N PHE A 593 -12.48 -0.91 -14.16
CA PHE A 593 -11.67 -2.13 -14.33
C PHE A 593 -10.42 -2.14 -13.44
N ASN A 594 -9.77 -0.99 -13.26
CA ASN A 594 -8.60 -0.84 -12.39
C ASN A 594 -8.91 -1.20 -10.92
N SER A 595 -10.16 -1.01 -10.45
CA SER A 595 -10.57 -1.41 -9.10
C SER A 595 -10.37 -2.92 -8.86
N PHE A 596 -10.77 -3.76 -9.81
CA PHE A 596 -10.57 -5.22 -9.77
C PHE A 596 -9.08 -5.57 -9.76
N LEU A 597 -8.34 -4.98 -10.69
CA LEU A 597 -6.92 -5.23 -10.90
C LEU A 597 -6.08 -4.84 -9.68
N ARG A 598 -6.34 -3.67 -9.09
CA ARG A 598 -5.64 -3.17 -7.90
C ARG A 598 -5.97 -4.02 -6.67
N SER A 599 -7.24 -4.39 -6.48
CA SER A 599 -7.66 -5.22 -5.36
C SER A 599 -6.99 -6.60 -5.40
N LEU A 600 -6.95 -7.21 -6.59
CA LEU A 600 -6.27 -8.49 -6.83
C LEU A 600 -4.75 -8.39 -6.63
N SER A 601 -4.12 -7.41 -7.27
CA SER A 601 -2.68 -7.16 -7.16
C SER A 601 -2.25 -7.00 -5.70
N LYS A 602 -2.93 -6.15 -4.93
CA LYS A 602 -2.63 -5.92 -3.50
C LYS A 602 -2.81 -7.19 -2.66
N ALA A 603 -3.85 -7.97 -2.92
CA ALA A 603 -4.11 -9.20 -2.20
C ALA A 603 -3.09 -10.30 -2.51
N LEU A 604 -2.72 -10.47 -3.79
CA LEU A 604 -1.68 -11.40 -4.22
C LEU A 604 -0.31 -11.00 -3.68
N ARG A 605 0.02 -9.69 -3.69
CA ARG A 605 1.25 -9.15 -3.11
C ARG A 605 1.36 -9.49 -1.62
N THR A 606 0.27 -9.29 -0.88
CA THR A 606 0.20 -9.65 0.56
C THR A 606 0.37 -11.17 0.77
N LEU A 607 -0.20 -11.99 -0.12
CA LEU A 607 -0.04 -13.43 -0.07
C LEU A 607 1.42 -13.84 -0.34
N VAL A 608 2.05 -13.32 -1.40
CA VAL A 608 3.46 -13.60 -1.70
C VAL A 608 4.34 -13.20 -0.52
N GLU A 609 4.16 -12.00 0.03
CA GLU A 609 4.88 -11.54 1.22
C GLU A 609 4.81 -12.50 2.39
N THR A 610 3.61 -13.04 2.62
CA THR A 610 3.34 -13.99 3.69
C THR A 610 4.00 -15.34 3.42
N VAL A 611 4.01 -15.80 2.17
CA VAL A 611 4.78 -16.98 1.76
C VAL A 611 6.28 -16.73 1.91
N ALA A 612 6.70 -15.49 1.67
CA ALA A 612 8.06 -15.19 1.34
C ALA A 612 8.99 -15.15 2.53
N LEU A 613 8.66 -14.36 3.54
CA LEU A 613 9.67 -13.83 4.46
C LEU A 613 10.95 -13.27 3.79
N LEU A 614 11.10 -13.15 2.45
CA LEU A 614 12.30 -12.63 1.75
C LEU A 614 12.12 -12.21 0.25
N TYR A 615 10.91 -12.10 -0.32
CA TYR A 615 10.75 -11.91 -1.78
C TYR A 615 10.30 -10.49 -2.17
N ASP A 616 11.08 -9.86 -3.06
CA ASP A 616 11.00 -8.42 -3.37
C ASP A 616 10.40 -8.09 -4.74
N GLU A 617 10.05 -9.08 -5.57
CA GLU A 617 9.69 -8.87 -6.99
C GLU A 617 8.32 -9.40 -7.41
N VAL A 618 7.21 -8.85 -6.90
CA VAL A 618 5.93 -9.08 -7.60
C VAL A 618 5.07 -7.81 -7.68
N VAL A 619 4.57 -7.62 -8.90
CA VAL A 619 3.48 -6.74 -9.35
C VAL A 619 3.75 -5.25 -9.21
N GLN A 620 4.12 -4.62 -10.32
CA GLN A 620 4.03 -3.16 -10.45
C GLN A 620 2.56 -2.73 -10.34
N GLU A 621 2.28 -1.70 -9.52
CA GLU A 621 0.95 -1.12 -9.50
C GLU A 621 0.70 -0.40 -10.82
N VAL A 622 -0.34 -0.85 -11.52
CA VAL A 622 -0.73 -0.30 -12.82
C VAL A 622 -1.84 0.73 -12.65
N ASN A 623 -1.75 1.79 -13.44
CA ASN A 623 -2.77 2.82 -13.57
C ASN A 623 -3.62 2.58 -14.83
N THR A 624 -4.59 3.45 -15.09
CA THR A 624 -5.46 3.35 -16.28
C THR A 624 -4.77 3.75 -17.59
N GLY A 625 -3.53 4.28 -17.54
CA GLY A 625 -2.89 4.98 -18.64
C GLY A 625 -2.71 4.14 -19.91
N TYR A 626 -2.35 2.86 -19.79
CA TYR A 626 -2.10 2.02 -20.96
C TYR A 626 -3.36 1.77 -21.79
N GLY A 627 -4.48 1.42 -21.13
CA GLY A 627 -5.76 1.24 -21.82
C GLY A 627 -6.25 2.54 -22.45
N ILE A 628 -5.97 3.69 -21.82
CA ILE A 628 -6.29 5.02 -22.38
C ILE A 628 -5.45 5.30 -23.63
N LEU A 629 -4.16 4.98 -23.61
CA LEU A 629 -3.27 5.10 -24.77
C LEU A 629 -3.76 4.24 -25.96
N ALA A 630 -4.13 2.99 -25.70
CA ALA A 630 -4.70 2.12 -26.73
C ALA A 630 -6.03 2.65 -27.28
N LYS A 631 -6.90 3.18 -26.39
CA LYS A 631 -8.17 3.82 -26.76
C LYS A 631 -7.95 5.00 -27.69
N VAL A 632 -7.03 5.90 -27.35
CA VAL A 632 -6.73 7.10 -28.16
C VAL A 632 -6.24 6.71 -29.55
N TYR A 633 -5.31 5.74 -29.64
CA TYR A 633 -4.85 5.24 -30.93
C TYR A 633 -5.99 4.69 -31.81
N LEU A 634 -6.79 3.78 -31.27
CA LEU A 634 -7.85 3.11 -32.02
C LEU A 634 -8.97 4.09 -32.43
N ASP A 635 -9.38 4.99 -31.53
CA ASP A 635 -10.38 6.01 -31.88
C ASP A 635 -9.85 7.00 -32.93
N ALA A 636 -8.59 7.41 -32.82
CA ALA A 636 -7.96 8.30 -33.80
C ALA A 636 -7.92 7.66 -35.19
N LEU A 637 -7.53 6.39 -35.26
CA LEU A 637 -7.51 5.64 -36.52
C LEU A 637 -8.90 5.54 -37.13
N VAL A 638 -9.92 5.18 -36.35
CA VAL A 638 -11.30 5.09 -36.84
C VAL A 638 -11.80 6.45 -37.34
N ALA A 639 -11.47 7.53 -36.62
CA ALA A 639 -11.86 8.89 -37.01
C ALA A 639 -11.18 9.35 -38.31
N ILE A 640 -9.85 9.15 -38.44
CA ILE A 640 -9.07 9.57 -39.61
C ILE A 640 -9.46 8.76 -40.85
N ASN A 641 -9.69 7.45 -40.69
CA ASN A 641 -10.11 6.56 -41.77
C ASN A 641 -11.59 6.75 -42.19
N GLY A 642 -12.39 7.47 -41.41
CA GLY A 642 -13.83 7.64 -41.66
C GLY A 642 -14.67 6.39 -41.33
N GLY A 643 -14.15 5.50 -40.49
CA GLY A 643 -14.79 4.26 -40.07
C GLY A 643 -13.78 3.18 -39.69
N PRO A 644 -14.23 2.04 -39.13
CA PRO A 644 -13.38 0.89 -38.82
C PRO A 644 -12.61 0.40 -40.06
N VAL A 645 -11.30 0.23 -39.92
CA VAL A 645 -10.43 -0.35 -40.96
C VAL A 645 -10.81 -1.82 -41.16
N LYS A 646 -11.22 -2.19 -42.37
CA LYS A 646 -11.62 -3.58 -42.71
C LYS A 646 -10.47 -4.39 -43.28
N SER A 647 -9.64 -3.77 -44.12
CA SER A 647 -8.46 -4.38 -44.69
C SER A 647 -7.26 -3.46 -44.49
N ARG A 648 -6.11 -4.05 -44.17
CA ARG A 648 -4.86 -3.32 -43.97
C ARG A 648 -4.32 -2.72 -45.28
N ASP A 649 -4.65 -3.34 -46.40
CA ASP A 649 -4.11 -3.01 -47.72
C ASP A 649 -4.97 -1.99 -48.48
N ASP A 650 -6.06 -1.50 -47.87
CA ASP A 650 -6.91 -0.47 -48.49
C ASP A 650 -6.14 0.86 -48.60
N GLU A 651 -6.40 1.60 -49.68
CA GLU A 651 -5.74 2.88 -49.96
C GLU A 651 -6.00 3.90 -48.83
N GLY A 652 -4.94 4.59 -48.38
CA GLY A 652 -5.02 5.59 -47.30
C GLY A 652 -5.02 5.03 -45.86
N VAL A 653 -5.14 3.71 -45.66
CA VAL A 653 -5.13 3.11 -44.32
C VAL A 653 -3.79 3.29 -43.62
N GLN A 654 -2.67 3.15 -44.35
CA GLN A 654 -1.35 3.36 -43.77
C GLN A 654 -1.15 4.81 -43.31
N ASP A 655 -1.56 5.78 -44.13
CA ASP A 655 -1.51 7.20 -43.76
C ASP A 655 -2.40 7.49 -42.55
N ALA A 656 -3.57 6.84 -42.45
CA ALA A 656 -4.45 6.96 -41.28
C ALA A 656 -3.81 6.38 -40.00
N LYS A 657 -3.07 5.27 -40.10
CA LYS A 657 -2.32 4.69 -38.98
C LYS A 657 -1.19 5.59 -38.53
N ASP A 658 -0.45 6.16 -39.47
CA ASP A 658 0.65 7.08 -39.18
C ASP A 658 0.12 8.37 -38.53
N GLY A 659 -0.99 8.92 -39.02
CA GLY A 659 -1.67 10.06 -38.39
C GLY A 659 -2.22 9.75 -36.99
N ALA A 660 -2.76 8.55 -36.76
CA ALA A 660 -3.18 8.12 -35.42
C ALA A 660 -2.00 7.99 -34.45
N MET A 661 -0.84 7.53 -34.92
CA MET A 661 0.39 7.46 -34.13
C MET A 661 0.94 8.84 -33.79
N GLU A 662 0.90 9.79 -34.72
CA GLU A 662 1.27 11.19 -34.45
C GLU A 662 0.38 11.80 -33.35
N LEU A 663 -0.94 11.58 -33.41
CA LEU A 663 -1.84 12.08 -32.37
C LEU A 663 -1.55 11.48 -30.99
N VAL A 664 -1.15 10.20 -30.92
CA VAL A 664 -0.73 9.56 -29.67
C VAL A 664 0.51 10.24 -29.11
N GLU A 665 1.50 10.58 -29.94
CA GLU A 665 2.71 11.29 -29.50
C GLU A 665 2.40 12.70 -29.01
N GLU A 666 1.52 13.42 -29.69
CA GLU A 666 1.08 14.76 -29.29
C GLU A 666 0.28 14.74 -27.97
N THR A 667 -0.57 13.73 -27.80
CA THR A 667 -1.44 13.60 -26.61
C THR A 667 -0.66 13.16 -25.36
N PHE A 668 0.29 12.24 -25.51
CA PHE A 668 0.96 11.58 -24.39
C PHE A 668 2.42 12.04 -24.22
N THR A 669 2.64 13.34 -24.06
CA THR A 669 3.96 13.93 -23.81
C THR A 669 4.66 13.42 -22.54
N GLY A 670 3.91 12.84 -21.60
CA GLY A 670 4.44 12.19 -20.40
C GLY A 670 4.76 10.70 -20.51
N VAL A 671 4.57 10.10 -21.68
CA VAL A 671 4.89 8.69 -21.92
C VAL A 671 6.22 8.57 -22.66
N LYS A 672 7.07 7.63 -22.24
CA LYS A 672 8.35 7.35 -22.91
C LYS A 672 8.09 6.54 -24.16
N TYR A 673 8.46 7.08 -25.33
CA TYR A 673 8.32 6.44 -26.63
C TYR A 673 6.88 5.93 -26.90
N PRO A 674 5.88 6.83 -27.00
CA PRO A 674 4.47 6.44 -27.08
C PRO A 674 4.14 5.43 -28.20
N ARG A 675 4.73 5.57 -29.39
CA ARG A 675 4.58 4.62 -30.51
C ARG A 675 4.99 3.19 -30.13
N SER A 676 6.16 3.06 -29.51
CA SER A 676 6.68 1.75 -29.07
C SER A 676 5.82 1.15 -27.96
N GLU A 677 5.17 1.97 -27.13
CA GLU A 677 4.22 1.49 -26.12
C GLU A 677 2.92 0.96 -26.76
N VAL A 678 2.41 1.58 -27.82
CA VAL A 678 1.26 1.04 -28.58
C VAL A 678 1.61 -0.38 -29.10
N GLU A 679 2.75 -0.52 -29.78
CA GLU A 679 3.22 -1.81 -30.30
C GLU A 679 3.46 -2.85 -29.20
N ARG A 680 4.03 -2.42 -28.06
CA ARG A 680 4.22 -3.31 -26.89
C ARG A 680 2.88 -3.80 -26.34
N GLY A 681 1.84 -2.97 -26.39
CA GLY A 681 0.50 -3.35 -25.96
C GLY A 681 -0.04 -4.47 -26.84
N PHE A 682 0.02 -4.31 -28.16
CA PHE A 682 -0.47 -5.33 -29.08
C PHE A 682 0.34 -6.63 -29.04
N ARG A 683 1.65 -6.58 -28.73
CA ARG A 683 2.44 -7.79 -28.42
C ARG A 683 1.96 -8.50 -27.15
N PHE A 684 1.51 -7.77 -26.14
CA PHE A 684 0.89 -8.38 -24.96
C PHE A 684 -0.48 -8.97 -25.29
N TRP A 685 -1.29 -8.30 -26.10
CA TRP A 685 -2.55 -8.85 -26.61
C TRP A 685 -2.35 -10.18 -27.33
N ASP A 686 -1.34 -10.29 -28.19
CA ASP A 686 -1.01 -11.56 -28.88
C ASP A 686 -0.68 -12.68 -27.89
N ALA A 687 0.08 -12.36 -26.85
CA ALA A 687 0.40 -13.32 -25.80
C ALA A 687 -0.85 -13.73 -25.02
N ALA A 688 -1.74 -12.78 -24.69
CA ALA A 688 -2.99 -13.05 -23.99
C ALA A 688 -3.94 -13.93 -24.83
N LEU A 689 -4.08 -13.62 -26.12
CA LEU A 689 -4.88 -14.41 -27.06
C LEU A 689 -4.35 -15.83 -27.21
N ALA A 690 -3.02 -16.00 -27.37
CA ALA A 690 -2.40 -17.31 -27.43
C ALA A 690 -2.65 -18.12 -26.15
N THR A 691 -2.56 -17.48 -24.98
CA THR A 691 -2.90 -18.08 -23.69
C THR A 691 -4.36 -18.54 -23.63
N ILE A 692 -5.31 -17.70 -24.06
CA ILE A 692 -6.74 -18.06 -24.10
C ILE A 692 -6.99 -19.25 -25.03
N ARG A 693 -6.34 -19.29 -26.21
CA ARG A 693 -6.42 -20.43 -27.15
C ARG A 693 -5.83 -21.72 -26.57
N ASN A 694 -4.74 -21.64 -25.81
CA ASN A 694 -4.15 -22.82 -25.17
C ASN A 694 -5.06 -23.35 -24.06
N LEU A 695 -5.59 -22.47 -23.20
CA LEU A 695 -6.49 -22.85 -22.12
C LEU A 695 -7.81 -23.48 -22.63
N SER A 696 -8.27 -23.14 -23.83
CA SER A 696 -9.45 -23.76 -24.42
C SER A 696 -9.19 -25.18 -24.94
N GLN A 697 -7.95 -25.50 -25.33
CA GLN A 697 -7.54 -26.83 -25.77
C GLN A 697 -7.28 -27.78 -24.59
N ASP A 698 -6.81 -27.24 -23.46
CA ASP A 698 -6.49 -27.98 -22.23
C ASP A 698 -7.71 -28.38 -21.37
N ALA A 699 -8.95 -28.32 -21.90
CA ALA A 699 -10.19 -28.63 -21.19
C ALA A 699 -10.32 -30.09 -20.66
N SER A 700 -9.27 -30.91 -20.79
CA SER A 700 -9.17 -32.26 -20.24
C SER A 700 -8.59 -32.27 -18.81
N GLY A 701 -9.32 -31.70 -17.85
CA GLY A 701 -9.26 -32.12 -16.43
C GLY A 701 -8.08 -31.67 -15.55
N SER A 702 -7.26 -30.69 -15.94
CA SER A 702 -6.21 -30.14 -15.05
C SER A 702 -6.74 -28.99 -14.17
N ALA A 703 -6.16 -28.79 -12.98
CA ALA A 703 -6.60 -27.86 -11.93
C ALA A 703 -6.33 -26.37 -12.23
N GLY A 704 -6.65 -25.93 -13.45
CA GLY A 704 -6.38 -24.60 -13.99
C GLY A 704 -7.59 -23.69 -14.16
N PRO A 705 -7.37 -22.41 -14.54
CA PRO A 705 -8.46 -21.56 -15.00
C PRO A 705 -9.05 -22.14 -16.29
N THR A 706 -10.25 -22.71 -16.20
CA THR A 706 -11.02 -23.11 -17.38
C THR A 706 -11.61 -21.87 -18.03
N VAL A 707 -11.49 -21.77 -19.35
CA VAL A 707 -12.00 -20.63 -20.11
C VAL A 707 -13.36 -20.99 -20.70
N SER A 708 -14.34 -20.10 -20.55
CA SER A 708 -15.66 -20.31 -21.18
C SER A 708 -15.57 -20.18 -22.70
N PRO A 709 -16.35 -20.95 -23.47
CA PRO A 709 -16.42 -20.80 -24.94
C PRO A 709 -16.72 -19.37 -25.38
N ASP A 710 -17.63 -18.69 -24.66
CA ASP A 710 -18.00 -17.29 -24.92
C ASP A 710 -16.81 -16.33 -24.79
N LEU A 711 -15.89 -16.59 -23.85
CA LEU A 711 -14.69 -15.77 -23.68
C LEU A 711 -13.73 -15.97 -24.85
N VAL A 712 -13.53 -17.22 -25.29
CA VAL A 712 -12.71 -17.53 -26.49
C VAL A 712 -13.28 -16.81 -27.71
N GLU A 713 -14.58 -16.94 -27.96
CA GLU A 713 -15.25 -16.28 -29.08
C GLU A 713 -15.11 -14.75 -29.01
N SER A 714 -15.24 -14.16 -27.82
CA SER A 714 -15.05 -12.72 -27.61
C SER A 714 -13.62 -12.26 -27.96
N PHE A 715 -12.61 -13.04 -27.61
CA PHE A 715 -11.22 -12.77 -27.97
C PHE A 715 -10.96 -12.90 -29.47
N GLU A 716 -11.53 -13.91 -30.13
CA GLU A 716 -11.40 -14.08 -31.59
C GLU A 716 -12.08 -12.93 -32.35
N LYS A 717 -13.28 -12.52 -31.94
CA LYS A 717 -13.97 -11.35 -32.52
C LYS A 717 -13.15 -10.07 -32.34
N ALA A 718 -12.64 -9.83 -31.13
CA ALA A 718 -11.80 -8.67 -30.86
C ALA A 718 -10.50 -8.68 -31.66
N GLN A 719 -9.89 -9.86 -31.85
CA GLN A 719 -8.71 -10.00 -32.71
C GLN A 719 -9.02 -9.73 -34.17
N ALA A 720 -10.15 -10.22 -34.70
CA ALA A 720 -10.56 -9.96 -36.08
C ALA A 720 -10.78 -8.46 -36.33
N TRP A 721 -11.37 -7.77 -35.36
CA TRP A 721 -11.55 -6.31 -35.39
C TRP A 721 -10.22 -5.54 -35.27
N LEU A 722 -9.31 -5.98 -34.40
CA LEU A 722 -8.03 -5.31 -34.15
C LEU A 722 -6.98 -5.55 -35.25
N ALA A 723 -6.93 -6.74 -35.86
CA ALA A 723 -5.88 -7.14 -36.80
C ALA A 723 -5.61 -6.13 -37.93
N PRO A 724 -6.62 -5.62 -38.67
CA PRO A 724 -6.37 -4.64 -39.74
C PRO A 724 -5.93 -3.26 -39.22
N MET A 725 -6.26 -2.94 -37.96
CA MET A 725 -5.98 -1.66 -37.31
C MET A 725 -4.59 -1.54 -36.68
N ARG A 726 -3.80 -2.61 -36.66
CA ARG A 726 -2.47 -2.57 -36.05
C ARG A 726 -1.49 -1.72 -36.88
N PRO A 727 -0.58 -0.99 -36.21
CA PRO A 727 0.47 -0.22 -36.88
C PRO A 727 1.44 -1.10 -37.66
#